data_AF-A0A8T5GRM8-F1
#
_entry.id   AF-A0A8T5GRM8-F1
#
_cell.length_a   1.000
_cell.length_b   1.000
_cell.length_c   1.000
_cell.angle_alpha   90.00
_cell.angle_beta   90.00
_cell.angle_gamma   90.00
#
_symmetry.space_group_name_H-M   'P 1'
#
loop_
_entity.id
_entity.type
_entity.pdbx_description
1 polymer ?
#
loop_
_entity_poly.entity_id
_entity_poly.type
_entity_poly.pdbx_seq_one_letter_code
_entity_poly.pdbx_strand_id
1 'polypeptide(L)'
;MDGEATRKKFAVLCSLALFIFSALSVAIHPSIVDLEDPFTSFESTRNTDTDGDNITDVDDSCPNGATGWNSTSLTDHDSDGCRDSDEDPDDDNDGVADGNDDCPTGVLGWTSSTSTDHDSDGCRDTAPEDDDDDNDSVTDANDDCPMGVIGWTPTTSNDYDSDGCKDDTNEDTDDDNDGQPDPFDDCQTGEMNWISSTATDHDDDGCQDSSEDTDDDNDGVDDGLDACTPGDKGWTSNAGTDYDSDGCQDSSEDTDDDDDSVLDNVDDCETGDMNWIPSPSTDYDSDGCQDSGEDSDDDNDGVNDASDACQTGDLSWTSTPATDNDGDGCQDGSFEDDDDDNDGIADGSDGCPTGDVGWSPSGSTDYDSDGCQDSGEDNDDDNDGVLDAGDVCQTGDLGWTSTPSTDYDGDGCQDNSEDDDKDNDGVDDDDDDCATGSLNWISSSTTDNDGDGCEDAGEDGDDDNDGILDGSDECPAGDVGWSPSSTTDYDSDGCRDAGEDPDDDNDGVADGSDLCEKGLLNWVSNPTTDVDGDGCHDAVEDSDDDNDGTSDSSDNCPVDANANQNNYDFDSLGDVCDPDDDNDGVDDVDDNCEQGAQQWLSSAANDYDSDGCHDSTEDNDDDNDGINDSVDDCKTGELSWISTSLTDRDQDGCKDYSNEDLDDDEDGIPDTSDACPR
;
A
#
# COMPACT_ATOMS: atom_id res chain seq x y z
N MET A 1 24.55 15.09 -1.49
CA MET A 1 24.69 13.93 -2.39
C MET A 1 24.04 14.36 -3.69
N ASP A 2 24.65 15.35 -4.35
CA ASP A 2 25.68 15.17 -5.39
C ASP A 2 25.03 14.51 -6.61
N GLY A 3 24.66 15.26 -7.66
CA GLY A 3 25.59 15.89 -8.62
C GLY A 3 25.69 14.96 -9.83
N GLU A 4 25.75 15.34 -11.10
CA GLU A 4 25.92 16.60 -11.82
C GLU A 4 25.86 16.23 -13.34
N ALA A 5 25.39 17.17 -14.18
CA ALA A 5 25.63 17.28 -15.64
C ALA A 5 25.06 16.19 -16.59
N THR A 6 24.47 16.54 -17.75
CA THR A 6 25.20 17.20 -18.86
C THR A 6 24.24 17.76 -19.93
N ARG A 7 24.64 18.91 -20.48
CA ARG A 7 24.04 19.68 -21.60
C ARG A 7 23.97 18.91 -22.93
N LYS A 8 22.89 19.13 -23.70
CA LYS A 8 22.96 19.30 -25.17
C LYS A 8 21.91 20.33 -25.62
N LYS A 9 22.38 21.52 -25.99
CA LYS A 9 21.62 22.47 -26.83
C LYS A 9 22.14 22.27 -28.26
N PHE A 10 21.29 21.79 -29.15
CA PHE A 10 21.53 21.88 -30.60
C PHE A 10 20.85 23.16 -31.06
N ALA A 11 21.66 24.11 -31.53
CA ALA A 11 21.23 25.30 -32.22
C ALA A 11 21.62 25.11 -33.69
N VAL A 12 20.62 25.04 -34.57
CA VAL A 12 20.77 25.29 -36.00
C VAL A 12 19.51 26.05 -36.42
N LEU A 13 19.61 27.37 -36.42
CA LEU A 13 18.74 28.28 -37.17
C LEU A 13 19.68 28.99 -38.14
N CYS A 14 19.51 28.71 -39.43
CA CYS A 14 20.11 29.48 -40.51
C CYS A 14 19.06 30.53 -40.89
N SER A 15 19.22 31.75 -40.39
CA SER A 15 18.47 32.91 -40.88
C SER A 15 19.44 33.81 -41.64
N LEU A 16 19.05 34.05 -42.88
CA LEU A 16 19.64 34.94 -43.87
C LEU A 16 19.66 36.38 -43.34
N ALA A 17 20.82 37.05 -43.38
CA ALA A 17 20.89 38.51 -43.27
C ALA A 17 22.17 39.01 -43.95
N LEU A 18 22.06 39.51 -45.18
CA LEU A 18 23.13 40.21 -45.89
C LEU A 18 22.72 41.68 -46.15
N PHE A 19 23.43 42.55 -45.44
CA PHE A 19 23.97 43.86 -45.83
C PHE A 19 23.08 45.06 -46.19
N ILE A 20 23.19 46.07 -45.31
CA ILE A 20 22.86 47.49 -45.46
C ILE A 20 24.07 48.24 -46.05
N PHE A 21 23.86 49.12 -47.04
CA PHE A 21 24.54 50.44 -47.21
C PHE A 21 23.60 51.35 -48.04
N SER A 22 22.94 52.34 -47.45
CA SER A 22 23.42 53.72 -47.21
C SER A 22 23.19 54.67 -48.39
N ALA A 23 22.10 55.43 -48.31
CA ALA A 23 21.87 56.66 -49.04
C ALA A 23 22.93 57.72 -48.71
N LEU A 24 23.38 58.50 -49.71
CA LEU A 24 23.69 59.93 -49.56
C LEU A 24 23.79 60.63 -50.92
N SER A 25 22.91 61.59 -51.14
CA SER A 25 22.91 62.56 -52.23
C SER A 25 23.82 63.75 -51.90
N VAL A 26 24.74 64.17 -52.79
CA VAL A 26 25.19 65.58 -52.95
C VAL A 26 25.74 65.81 -54.37
N ALA A 27 25.17 66.80 -55.06
CA ALA A 27 25.59 67.30 -56.37
C ALA A 27 26.60 68.47 -56.26
N ILE A 28 27.66 68.54 -57.10
CA ILE A 28 28.33 69.80 -57.52
C ILE A 28 29.08 69.64 -58.87
N HIS A 29 28.85 70.55 -59.82
CA HIS A 29 29.56 70.73 -61.12
C HIS A 29 30.89 71.52 -61.00
N PRO A 30 31.81 71.49 -62.00
CA PRO A 30 33.21 71.88 -61.88
C PRO A 30 33.54 73.32 -62.28
N SER A 31 34.76 73.76 -61.99
CA SER A 31 35.39 74.96 -62.59
C SER A 31 36.88 74.72 -62.86
N ILE A 32 37.26 75.04 -64.09
CA ILE A 32 38.56 74.95 -64.76
C ILE A 32 39.64 75.82 -64.09
N VAL A 33 40.89 75.33 -64.05
CA VAL A 33 42.10 76.17 -64.05
C VAL A 33 43.20 75.52 -64.90
N ASP A 34 43.71 76.32 -65.81
CA ASP A 34 44.69 76.06 -66.87
C ASP A 34 46.09 76.56 -66.45
N LEU A 35 47.18 75.87 -66.80
CA LEU A 35 48.54 76.44 -66.79
C LEU A 35 49.51 75.69 -67.72
N GLU A 36 50.09 76.47 -68.64
CA GLU A 36 51.02 76.14 -69.74
C GLU A 36 52.43 75.66 -69.31
N ASP A 37 53.09 74.92 -70.21
CA ASP A 37 54.50 74.45 -70.17
C ASP A 37 55.41 75.31 -71.08
N PRO A 38 56.65 75.70 -70.67
CA PRO A 38 57.47 76.65 -71.41
C PRO A 38 58.53 76.00 -72.31
N PHE A 39 58.61 76.54 -73.54
CA PHE A 39 59.82 76.67 -74.37
C PHE A 39 60.57 75.42 -74.85
N THR A 40 60.20 75.06 -76.07
CA THR A 40 61.09 74.73 -77.21
C THR A 40 62.54 75.23 -77.13
N SER A 41 63.49 74.37 -77.55
CA SER A 41 64.55 74.79 -78.50
C SER A 41 65.47 73.64 -79.00
N PHE A 42 65.57 73.60 -80.34
CA PHE A 42 66.70 73.17 -81.20
C PHE A 42 66.74 71.75 -81.81
N GLU A 43 66.07 71.64 -82.99
CA GLU A 43 66.53 71.23 -84.35
C GLU A 43 67.38 69.94 -84.54
N SER A 44 67.32 69.16 -85.63
CA SER A 44 66.62 69.18 -86.94
C SER A 44 66.99 67.88 -87.67
N THR A 45 66.01 67.17 -88.28
CA THR A 45 66.05 66.40 -89.56
C THR A 45 64.83 65.45 -89.65
N ARG A 46 63.81 65.79 -90.44
CA ARG A 46 62.86 64.89 -91.18
C ARG A 46 61.57 65.66 -91.53
N ASN A 47 61.52 66.30 -92.69
CA ASN A 47 60.28 66.80 -93.30
C ASN A 47 60.38 66.47 -94.79
N THR A 48 60.03 65.24 -95.15
CA THR A 48 59.73 64.86 -96.52
C THR A 48 58.25 64.50 -96.57
N ASP A 49 57.63 64.90 -97.67
CA ASP A 49 56.27 64.61 -98.08
C ASP A 49 56.46 64.15 -99.54
N THR A 50 56.28 62.86 -99.75
CA THR A 50 56.79 62.14 -100.91
C THR A 50 55.83 62.20 -102.11
N ASP A 51 54.52 62.18 -101.87
CA ASP A 51 53.46 62.26 -102.88
C ASP A 51 52.80 63.65 -102.97
N GLY A 52 53.04 64.52 -101.98
CA GLY A 52 52.75 65.95 -102.04
C GLY A 52 51.33 66.33 -101.64
N ASP A 53 50.69 65.55 -100.77
CA ASP A 53 49.30 65.74 -100.31
C ASP A 53 49.15 66.66 -99.07
N ASN A 54 50.28 67.13 -98.54
CA ASN A 54 50.47 67.95 -97.34
C ASN A 54 50.37 67.23 -95.99
N ILE A 55 50.27 65.91 -95.96
CA ILE A 55 50.62 65.11 -94.78
C ILE A 55 52.10 64.73 -94.91
N THR A 56 52.80 64.56 -93.79
CA THR A 56 54.22 64.19 -93.85
C THR A 56 54.35 62.69 -93.82
N ASP A 57 55.38 62.12 -94.47
CA ASP A 57 55.56 60.66 -94.57
C ASP A 57 55.54 59.89 -93.22
N VAL A 58 55.62 60.58 -92.07
CA VAL A 58 55.57 59.97 -90.73
C VAL A 58 54.17 59.95 -90.10
N ASP A 59 53.29 60.82 -90.57
CA ASP A 59 51.91 60.99 -90.10
C ASP A 59 50.91 60.59 -91.21
N ASP A 60 51.42 59.95 -92.28
CA ASP A 60 50.70 59.54 -93.48
C ASP A 60 50.71 58.00 -93.57
N SER A 61 49.53 57.39 -93.57
CA SER A 61 49.31 55.95 -93.75
C SER A 61 49.56 55.48 -95.19
N CYS A 62 49.44 56.39 -96.15
CA CYS A 62 49.64 56.20 -97.58
C CYS A 62 50.80 57.05 -98.14
N PRO A 63 52.03 57.02 -97.58
CA PRO A 63 53.11 58.00 -97.83
C PRO A 63 53.77 57.93 -99.23
N ASN A 64 53.23 57.12 -100.14
CA ASN A 64 53.60 57.10 -101.57
C ASN A 64 52.35 56.94 -102.44
N GLY A 65 51.23 57.45 -101.97
CA GLY A 65 49.89 57.33 -102.52
C GLY A 65 49.67 58.19 -103.76
N ALA A 66 48.41 58.45 -104.06
CA ALA A 66 48.02 59.17 -105.24
C ALA A 66 48.58 60.60 -105.18
N THR A 67 49.34 61.04 -106.18
CA THR A 67 49.85 62.42 -106.18
C THR A 67 48.83 63.41 -106.74
N GLY A 68 48.79 64.64 -106.23
CA GLY A 68 48.05 65.76 -106.83
C GLY A 68 46.67 66.05 -106.25
N TRP A 69 46.37 65.52 -105.07
CA TRP A 69 45.29 65.94 -104.18
C TRP A 69 45.89 66.53 -102.89
N ASN A 70 45.04 67.00 -101.97
CA ASN A 70 45.47 67.41 -100.63
C ASN A 70 44.56 66.73 -99.62
N SER A 71 45.10 66.21 -98.52
CA SER A 71 44.31 65.70 -97.39
C SER A 71 43.41 66.79 -96.79
N THR A 72 42.11 66.50 -96.72
CA THR A 72 41.06 67.32 -96.12
C THR A 72 39.93 66.41 -95.64
N SER A 73 39.17 66.82 -94.63
CA SER A 73 38.01 66.09 -94.06
C SER A 73 36.82 65.80 -94.99
N LEU A 74 37.00 65.93 -96.32
CA LEU A 74 36.01 65.59 -97.36
C LEU A 74 36.59 64.58 -98.36
N THR A 75 37.87 64.27 -98.25
CA THR A 75 38.64 63.44 -99.17
C THR A 75 39.58 62.51 -98.41
N ASP A 76 39.43 62.47 -97.09
CA ASP A 76 40.28 61.89 -96.04
C ASP A 76 39.53 62.15 -94.71
N HIS A 77 38.47 61.37 -94.45
CA HIS A 77 37.50 61.60 -93.35
C HIS A 77 38.16 61.47 -91.98
N ASP A 78 39.00 60.44 -91.79
CA ASP A 78 39.76 60.22 -90.56
C ASP A 78 41.09 61.02 -90.49
N SER A 79 41.51 61.61 -91.61
CA SER A 79 42.71 62.46 -91.75
C SER A 79 44.03 61.69 -91.60
N ASP A 80 44.10 60.43 -92.02
CA ASP A 80 45.29 59.58 -91.92
C ASP A 80 46.28 59.73 -93.10
N GLY A 81 45.93 60.51 -94.13
CA GLY A 81 46.74 60.72 -95.34
C GLY A 81 46.41 59.77 -96.49
N CYS A 82 45.49 58.84 -96.32
CA CYS A 82 44.88 58.06 -97.39
C CYS A 82 43.65 58.80 -97.95
N ARG A 83 43.32 58.54 -99.22
CA ARG A 83 42.14 59.14 -99.86
C ARG A 83 40.97 58.18 -99.79
N ASP A 84 39.89 58.59 -99.13
CA ASP A 84 38.61 57.86 -99.00
C ASP A 84 38.19 57.11 -100.28
N SER A 85 38.23 57.84 -101.40
CA SER A 85 37.61 57.33 -102.63
C SER A 85 38.27 56.10 -103.27
N ASP A 86 39.52 55.79 -102.94
CA ASP A 86 40.27 54.71 -103.61
C ASP A 86 41.56 54.22 -102.93
N GLU A 87 42.02 54.87 -101.86
CA GLU A 87 43.23 54.46 -101.13
C GLU A 87 42.94 54.06 -99.68
N ASP A 88 41.85 54.55 -99.10
CA ASP A 88 41.34 54.16 -97.79
C ASP A 88 40.25 53.07 -97.93
N PRO A 89 40.37 51.92 -97.23
CA PRO A 89 39.31 50.90 -97.17
C PRO A 89 38.38 51.01 -95.94
N ASP A 90 38.62 51.97 -95.04
CA ASP A 90 37.92 52.17 -93.77
C ASP A 90 37.94 53.67 -93.45
N ASP A 91 36.99 54.41 -94.03
CA ASP A 91 37.00 55.88 -94.08
C ASP A 91 36.92 56.54 -92.69
N ASP A 92 36.36 55.86 -91.68
CA ASP A 92 36.17 56.38 -90.32
C ASP A 92 36.98 55.68 -89.22
N ASN A 93 37.66 54.59 -89.61
CA ASN A 93 38.66 53.86 -88.84
C ASN A 93 38.11 53.23 -87.55
N ASP A 94 36.83 52.85 -87.57
CA ASP A 94 36.18 52.09 -86.50
C ASP A 94 36.55 50.58 -86.54
N GLY A 95 37.21 50.14 -87.61
CA GLY A 95 37.67 48.78 -87.81
C GLY A 95 36.71 47.88 -88.59
N VAL A 96 35.57 48.40 -89.07
CA VAL A 96 34.68 47.79 -90.05
C VAL A 96 34.92 48.44 -91.40
N ALA A 97 35.24 47.64 -92.41
CA ALA A 97 35.48 48.21 -93.74
C ALA A 97 34.17 48.72 -94.36
N ASP A 98 34.20 49.85 -95.08
CA ASP A 98 33.03 50.54 -95.67
C ASP A 98 32.02 49.66 -96.42
N GLY A 99 32.47 48.53 -96.99
CA GLY A 99 31.61 47.61 -97.73
C GLY A 99 30.76 46.69 -96.85
N ASN A 100 31.02 46.70 -95.55
CA ASN A 100 30.49 45.85 -94.50
C ASN A 100 29.98 46.67 -93.31
N ASP A 101 29.95 47.98 -93.46
CA ASP A 101 29.54 48.98 -92.50
C ASP A 101 28.30 49.70 -93.06
N ASP A 102 27.22 49.73 -92.30
CA ASP A 102 25.98 50.45 -92.65
C ASP A 102 26.09 51.96 -92.35
N CYS A 103 27.13 52.35 -91.62
CA CYS A 103 27.59 53.70 -91.31
C CYS A 103 29.03 54.05 -91.82
N PRO A 104 29.41 53.84 -93.11
CA PRO A 104 30.81 53.95 -93.62
C PRO A 104 31.57 55.26 -93.41
N THR A 105 30.88 56.32 -93.01
CA THR A 105 31.51 57.61 -92.68
C THR A 105 30.94 58.08 -91.34
N GLY A 106 31.04 57.20 -90.36
CA GLY A 106 30.46 57.34 -89.05
C GLY A 106 31.24 58.27 -88.13
N VAL A 107 30.89 58.21 -86.85
CA VAL A 107 31.45 58.98 -85.77
C VAL A 107 32.88 58.50 -85.54
N LEU A 108 33.86 59.37 -85.74
CA LEU A 108 35.26 59.01 -85.52
C LEU A 108 35.58 58.74 -84.03
N GLY A 109 36.47 57.77 -83.79
CA GLY A 109 37.15 57.58 -82.50
C GLY A 109 36.56 56.51 -81.58
N TRP A 110 35.79 55.58 -82.11
CA TRP A 110 35.42 54.30 -81.48
C TRP A 110 35.92 53.13 -82.33
N THR A 111 35.64 51.91 -81.91
CA THR A 111 35.88 50.72 -82.73
C THR A 111 34.75 49.73 -82.54
N SER A 112 34.26 49.11 -83.61
CA SER A 112 33.18 48.11 -83.54
C SER A 112 33.55 46.91 -82.66
N SER A 113 32.59 46.53 -81.81
CA SER A 113 32.65 45.39 -80.90
C SER A 113 31.25 45.03 -80.44
N THR A 114 31.03 43.78 -80.01
CA THR A 114 29.74 43.27 -79.47
C THR A 114 29.23 43.96 -78.20
N SER A 115 29.78 45.11 -77.81
CA SER A 115 29.38 45.90 -76.65
C SER A 115 29.13 47.37 -76.97
N THR A 116 29.30 47.74 -78.24
CA THR A 116 29.17 49.10 -78.77
C THR A 116 28.50 49.10 -80.14
N ASP A 117 28.09 47.91 -80.59
CA ASP A 117 27.63 47.48 -81.92
C ASP A 117 27.12 46.03 -81.72
N HIS A 118 25.93 45.89 -81.15
CA HIS A 118 25.35 44.63 -80.66
C HIS A 118 25.01 43.68 -81.80
N ASP A 119 24.48 44.21 -82.90
CA ASP A 119 24.13 43.44 -84.09
C ASP A 119 25.28 43.33 -85.13
N SER A 120 26.36 44.09 -84.94
CA SER A 120 27.59 44.08 -85.75
C SER A 120 27.41 44.65 -87.16
N ASP A 121 26.59 45.68 -87.33
CA ASP A 121 26.33 46.34 -88.61
C ASP A 121 27.33 47.47 -88.95
N GLY A 122 28.22 47.83 -88.01
CA GLY A 122 29.20 48.93 -88.16
C GLY A 122 28.68 50.30 -87.71
N CYS A 123 27.43 50.39 -87.29
CA CYS A 123 26.87 51.53 -86.60
C CYS A 123 27.03 51.36 -85.09
N ARG A 124 27.15 52.49 -84.39
CA ARG A 124 27.28 52.47 -82.93
C ARG A 124 25.89 52.47 -82.29
N ASP A 125 25.59 51.45 -81.47
CA ASP A 125 24.34 51.25 -80.70
C ASP A 125 23.72 52.58 -80.22
N THR A 126 24.56 53.42 -79.60
CA THR A 126 24.10 54.72 -79.14
C THR A 126 23.97 55.71 -80.28
N ALA A 127 22.77 56.28 -80.45
CA ALA A 127 22.48 57.44 -81.29
C ALA A 127 23.66 58.46 -81.42
N PRO A 128 23.97 58.92 -82.63
CA PRO A 128 23.01 59.11 -83.73
C PRO A 128 23.11 58.08 -84.87
N GLU A 129 23.76 56.94 -84.66
CA GLU A 129 24.07 55.99 -85.74
C GLU A 129 23.04 54.87 -85.82
N ASP A 130 22.78 54.21 -84.68
CA ASP A 130 21.78 53.16 -84.57
C ASP A 130 20.58 53.59 -83.68
N ASP A 131 19.38 53.13 -84.03
CA ASP A 131 18.11 53.35 -83.32
C ASP A 131 17.34 51.99 -83.12
N ASP A 132 17.96 50.85 -83.46
CA ASP A 132 17.42 49.47 -83.40
C ASP A 132 18.60 48.48 -83.14
N ASP A 133 19.10 48.46 -81.90
CA ASP A 133 20.39 47.84 -81.53
C ASP A 133 20.45 46.32 -81.79
N ASP A 134 19.32 45.61 -81.83
CA ASP A 134 19.25 44.18 -82.09
C ASP A 134 18.58 43.81 -83.44
N ASN A 135 18.15 44.83 -84.18
CA ASN A 135 17.61 44.74 -85.53
C ASN A 135 16.40 43.79 -85.65
N ASP A 136 15.57 43.71 -84.61
CA ASP A 136 14.34 42.91 -84.57
C ASP A 136 13.10 43.64 -85.15
N SER A 137 13.30 44.88 -85.62
CA SER A 137 12.31 45.81 -86.17
C SER A 137 11.42 46.53 -85.15
N VAL A 138 11.69 46.40 -83.85
CA VAL A 138 11.17 47.23 -82.77
C VAL A 138 12.27 48.22 -82.40
N THR A 139 11.96 49.51 -82.46
CA THR A 139 12.95 50.53 -82.05
C THR A 139 13.16 50.45 -80.55
N ASP A 140 14.39 50.67 -80.06
CA ASP A 140 14.76 50.68 -78.64
C ASP A 140 13.82 51.50 -77.73
N ALA A 141 13.14 52.50 -78.28
CA ALA A 141 12.22 53.36 -77.53
C ALA A 141 10.87 52.71 -77.20
N ASN A 142 10.51 51.63 -77.90
CA ASN A 142 9.24 50.91 -77.78
C ASN A 142 9.47 49.41 -77.53
N ASP A 143 10.68 49.07 -77.09
CA ASP A 143 11.13 47.72 -76.82
C ASP A 143 11.55 47.66 -75.34
N ASP A 144 10.96 46.74 -74.57
CA ASP A 144 11.34 46.49 -73.18
C ASP A 144 12.63 45.65 -73.08
N CYS A 145 13.08 45.08 -74.21
CA CYS A 145 14.31 44.35 -74.43
C CYS A 145 15.24 44.92 -75.54
N PRO A 146 15.64 46.22 -75.52
CA PRO A 146 16.36 46.88 -76.64
C PRO A 146 17.68 46.26 -77.12
N MET A 147 18.30 45.40 -76.31
CA MET A 147 19.53 44.66 -76.70
C MET A 147 19.24 43.16 -76.64
N GLY A 148 18.17 42.80 -77.32
CA GLY A 148 17.50 41.53 -77.23
C GLY A 148 18.09 40.45 -78.13
N VAL A 149 17.27 39.45 -78.41
CA VAL A 149 17.60 38.43 -79.40
C VAL A 149 17.72 39.09 -80.78
N ILE A 150 18.89 39.02 -81.41
CA ILE A 150 19.11 39.71 -82.69
C ILE A 150 18.27 39.12 -83.85
N GLY A 151 17.60 40.00 -84.61
CA GLY A 151 17.11 39.71 -85.98
C GLY A 151 15.87 38.83 -86.09
N TRP A 152 14.88 39.02 -85.21
CA TRP A 152 13.54 38.42 -85.33
C TRP A 152 12.50 39.46 -85.77
N THR A 153 11.22 39.14 -85.61
CA THR A 153 10.14 40.08 -85.91
C THR A 153 8.96 39.74 -85.00
N PRO A 154 8.42 40.71 -84.25
CA PRO A 154 7.31 40.48 -83.34
C PRO A 154 6.02 40.08 -84.06
N THR A 155 5.36 39.05 -83.52
CA THR A 155 4.00 38.65 -83.89
C THR A 155 3.29 38.17 -82.63
N THR A 156 1.96 38.14 -82.64
CA THR A 156 1.11 37.69 -81.51
C THR A 156 1.24 36.20 -81.13
N SER A 157 2.35 35.55 -81.47
CA SER A 157 2.63 34.14 -81.17
C SER A 157 4.08 33.92 -80.73
N ASN A 158 4.84 34.99 -80.59
CA ASN A 158 6.23 34.99 -80.17
C ASN A 158 6.60 36.37 -79.57
N ASP A 159 5.57 37.09 -79.13
CA ASP A 159 5.48 38.42 -78.53
C ASP A 159 3.97 38.61 -78.21
N TYR A 160 3.48 37.89 -77.20
CA TYR A 160 2.03 37.77 -76.91
C TYR A 160 1.44 39.09 -76.42
N ASP A 161 2.16 39.80 -75.55
CA ASP A 161 1.76 41.06 -74.94
C ASP A 161 2.21 42.31 -75.73
N SER A 162 3.07 42.14 -76.74
CA SER A 162 3.58 43.20 -77.63
C SER A 162 4.55 44.18 -76.95
N ASP A 163 5.38 43.71 -76.02
CA ASP A 163 6.39 44.53 -75.31
C ASP A 163 7.74 44.64 -76.03
N GLY A 164 7.95 43.84 -77.09
CA GLY A 164 9.21 43.80 -77.85
C GLY A 164 10.21 42.78 -77.33
N CYS A 165 9.87 42.03 -76.29
CA CYS A 165 10.59 40.87 -75.81
C CYS A 165 10.02 39.60 -76.48
N LYS A 166 10.86 38.58 -76.67
CA LYS A 166 10.43 37.37 -77.37
C LYS A 166 9.98 36.28 -76.40
N ASP A 167 8.72 35.84 -76.53
CA ASP A 167 8.16 34.66 -75.84
C ASP A 167 9.08 33.43 -75.94
N ASP A 168 8.96 32.51 -74.97
CA ASP A 168 9.68 31.23 -74.93
C ASP A 168 11.22 31.34 -74.78
N THR A 169 11.72 32.54 -74.45
CA THR A 169 13.15 32.76 -74.22
C THR A 169 13.45 33.18 -72.79
N ASN A 170 14.62 33.76 -72.54
CA ASN A 170 14.98 34.29 -71.23
C ASN A 170 14.79 35.82 -71.18
N GLU A 171 14.18 36.34 -72.24
CA GLU A 171 13.97 37.74 -72.54
C GLU A 171 12.62 38.17 -71.96
N ASP A 172 11.55 37.48 -72.39
CA ASP A 172 10.25 37.48 -71.75
C ASP A 172 10.12 36.26 -70.81
N THR A 173 9.51 36.45 -69.64
CA THR A 173 9.30 35.40 -68.62
C THR A 173 7.89 35.45 -68.02
N ASP A 174 7.01 36.27 -68.58
CA ASP A 174 5.64 36.55 -68.16
C ASP A 174 4.86 36.96 -69.42
N ASP A 175 4.58 35.97 -70.27
CA ASP A 175 4.14 36.17 -71.66
C ASP A 175 2.81 36.98 -71.75
N ASP A 176 1.93 36.94 -70.74
CA ASP A 176 0.66 37.71 -70.70
C ASP A 176 0.62 38.88 -69.71
N ASN A 177 1.71 39.06 -68.96
CA ASN A 177 1.98 40.18 -68.07
C ASN A 177 0.97 40.32 -66.92
N ASP A 178 0.43 39.19 -66.45
CA ASP A 178 -0.46 39.12 -65.29
C ASP A 178 0.32 39.11 -63.96
N GLY A 179 1.65 38.98 -64.01
CA GLY A 179 2.56 39.00 -62.86
C GLY A 179 2.90 37.64 -62.28
N GLN A 180 2.37 36.54 -62.84
CA GLN A 180 2.77 35.17 -62.56
C GLN A 180 3.73 34.67 -63.65
N PRO A 181 4.98 34.30 -63.32
CA PRO A 181 5.93 33.88 -64.35
C PRO A 181 5.53 32.54 -64.99
N ASP A 182 5.74 32.38 -66.30
CA ASP A 182 5.28 31.20 -67.08
C ASP A 182 5.54 29.82 -66.43
N PRO A 183 6.69 29.56 -65.76
CA PRO A 183 6.93 28.27 -65.10
C PRO A 183 5.99 27.93 -63.93
N PHE A 184 5.23 28.91 -63.44
CA PHE A 184 4.27 28.81 -62.35
C PHE A 184 2.88 29.29 -62.77
N ASP A 185 2.69 29.51 -64.07
CA ASP A 185 1.43 29.90 -64.68
C ASP A 185 0.93 28.73 -65.54
N ASP A 186 -0.20 28.12 -65.16
CA ASP A 186 -0.87 27.07 -65.90
C ASP A 186 -1.66 27.63 -67.11
N CYS A 187 -1.88 28.94 -67.11
CA CYS A 187 -2.51 29.77 -68.11
C CYS A 187 -1.55 30.74 -68.83
N GLN A 188 -0.28 30.37 -69.05
CA GLN A 188 0.83 31.13 -69.69
C GLN A 188 0.52 32.14 -70.82
N THR A 189 -0.60 31.99 -71.55
CA THR A 189 -1.08 32.97 -72.54
C THR A 189 -2.56 33.25 -72.31
N GLY A 190 -2.90 33.71 -71.10
CA GLY A 190 -4.25 33.85 -70.57
C GLY A 190 -4.92 35.16 -70.98
N GLU A 191 -5.99 35.53 -70.25
CA GLU A 191 -6.64 36.81 -70.45
C GLU A 191 -5.69 37.94 -70.04
N MET A 192 -5.29 38.81 -70.97
CA MET A 192 -4.48 39.98 -70.61
C MET A 192 -5.31 41.03 -69.82
N ASN A 193 -4.63 41.88 -69.04
CA ASN A 193 -5.14 43.05 -68.28
C ASN A 193 -5.78 42.76 -66.91
N TRP A 194 -5.34 41.71 -66.22
CA TRP A 194 -5.54 41.53 -64.78
C TRP A 194 -4.19 41.30 -64.11
N ILE A 195 -4.19 41.01 -62.82
CA ILE A 195 -2.96 40.69 -62.08
C ILE A 195 -3.27 39.48 -61.20
N SER A 196 -2.46 38.43 -61.26
CA SER A 196 -2.54 37.29 -60.35
C SER A 196 -2.42 37.75 -58.90
N SER A 197 -3.44 37.42 -58.10
CA SER A 197 -3.52 37.75 -56.69
C SER A 197 -4.52 36.83 -56.02
N THR A 198 -4.33 36.57 -54.73
CA THR A 198 -5.20 35.74 -53.86
C THR A 198 -6.69 36.14 -53.79
N ALA A 199 -7.16 37.11 -54.58
CA ALA A 199 -8.55 37.52 -54.67
C ALA A 199 -9.15 37.35 -56.09
N THR A 200 -8.33 36.94 -57.06
CA THR A 200 -8.66 36.77 -58.47
C THR A 200 -8.05 35.51 -59.08
N ASP A 201 -7.16 34.87 -58.35
CA ASP A 201 -6.44 33.63 -58.58
C ASP A 201 -6.25 33.04 -57.16
N HIS A 202 -7.16 32.15 -56.76
CA HIS A 202 -7.22 31.65 -55.38
C HIS A 202 -6.09 30.69 -55.11
N ASP A 203 -5.73 29.80 -56.04
CA ASP A 203 -4.67 28.79 -55.86
C ASP A 203 -3.24 29.26 -56.18
N ASP A 204 -3.11 30.44 -56.79
CA ASP A 204 -1.87 31.07 -57.28
C ASP A 204 -1.26 30.34 -58.51
N ASP A 205 -2.10 29.72 -59.37
CA ASP A 205 -1.69 29.00 -60.59
C ASP A 205 -1.61 29.86 -61.85
N GLY A 206 -1.92 31.16 -61.79
CA GLY A 206 -1.90 32.07 -62.95
C GLY A 206 -3.17 32.02 -63.82
N CYS A 207 -4.16 31.22 -63.47
CA CYS A 207 -5.48 31.23 -64.08
C CYS A 207 -6.45 32.10 -63.28
N GLN A 208 -7.32 32.84 -63.96
CA GLN A 208 -8.32 33.67 -63.29
C GLN A 208 -9.55 32.86 -62.86
N ASP A 209 -9.85 32.82 -61.55
CA ASP A 209 -11.01 32.14 -60.91
C ASP A 209 -12.31 32.32 -61.73
N SER A 210 -12.56 33.56 -62.16
CA SER A 210 -13.88 33.92 -62.69
C SER A 210 -14.15 33.44 -64.13
N SER A 211 -13.14 32.97 -64.85
CA SER A 211 -13.24 32.74 -66.29
C SER A 211 -12.29 31.73 -66.92
N GLU A 212 -11.11 31.50 -66.34
CA GLU A 212 -10.08 30.63 -66.90
C GLU A 212 -9.84 29.39 -66.05
N ASP A 213 -9.96 29.52 -64.74
CA ASP A 213 -9.93 28.41 -63.79
C ASP A 213 -11.30 27.73 -63.67
N THR A 214 -11.30 26.43 -63.37
CA THR A 214 -12.49 25.60 -63.15
C THR A 214 -12.46 24.86 -61.81
N ASP A 215 -11.39 25.02 -61.04
CA ASP A 215 -11.08 24.33 -59.79
C ASP A 215 -10.25 25.30 -58.91
N ASP A 216 -10.94 26.29 -58.32
CA ASP A 216 -10.32 27.50 -57.74
C ASP A 216 -9.28 27.18 -56.61
N ASP A 217 -9.37 26.08 -55.86
CA ASP A 217 -8.38 25.61 -54.87
C ASP A 217 -7.55 24.40 -55.30
N ASN A 218 -7.83 23.84 -56.47
CA ASN A 218 -7.07 22.75 -57.09
C ASN A 218 -7.08 21.47 -56.23
N ASP A 219 -8.20 21.21 -55.57
CA ASP A 219 -8.43 20.01 -54.78
C ASP A 219 -8.80 18.79 -55.68
N GLY A 220 -9.11 19.05 -56.95
CA GLY A 220 -9.47 18.07 -57.96
C GLY A 220 -10.98 17.89 -58.19
N VAL A 221 -11.83 18.72 -57.58
CA VAL A 221 -13.28 18.77 -57.77
C VAL A 221 -13.67 20.11 -58.40
N ASP A 222 -14.15 20.08 -59.66
CA ASP A 222 -14.61 21.30 -60.34
C ASP A 222 -15.60 22.11 -59.47
N ASP A 223 -15.51 23.45 -59.46
CA ASP A 223 -16.31 24.37 -58.61
C ASP A 223 -17.84 24.16 -58.66
N GLY A 224 -18.34 23.57 -59.75
CA GLY A 224 -19.76 23.29 -59.92
C GLY A 224 -20.26 22.05 -59.19
N LEU A 225 -19.34 21.22 -58.69
CA LEU A 225 -19.56 20.00 -57.94
C LEU A 225 -19.01 20.09 -56.51
N ASP A 226 -18.11 21.04 -56.25
CA ASP A 226 -17.60 21.37 -54.93
C ASP A 226 -18.59 22.24 -54.11
N ALA A 227 -18.95 21.76 -52.91
CA ALA A 227 -19.80 22.44 -51.95
C ALA A 227 -19.08 23.54 -51.15
N CYS A 228 -17.76 23.52 -51.12
CA CYS A 228 -16.88 24.37 -50.33
C CYS A 228 -16.13 25.46 -51.09
N THR A 229 -16.42 25.67 -52.39
CA THR A 229 -15.79 26.72 -53.21
C THR A 229 -15.64 28.11 -52.54
N PRO A 230 -14.43 28.72 -52.56
CA PRO A 230 -13.21 28.26 -53.22
C PRO A 230 -12.32 27.36 -52.35
N GLY A 231 -12.78 26.92 -51.17
CA GLY A 231 -12.11 25.91 -50.32
C GLY A 231 -10.71 26.22 -49.78
N ASP A 232 -10.20 25.28 -48.97
CA ASP A 232 -8.86 25.28 -48.41
C ASP A 232 -7.85 24.74 -49.44
N LYS A 233 -6.64 25.29 -49.47
CA LYS A 233 -5.64 24.89 -50.47
C LYS A 233 -4.71 23.77 -50.03
N GLY A 234 -4.20 23.01 -51.00
CA GLY A 234 -3.04 22.12 -50.80
C GLY A 234 -3.38 20.73 -50.28
N TRP A 235 -4.61 20.27 -50.56
CA TRP A 235 -5.07 18.90 -50.38
C TRP A 235 -5.67 18.40 -51.70
N THR A 236 -6.22 17.19 -51.71
CA THR A 236 -6.90 16.65 -52.90
C THR A 236 -8.09 15.81 -52.46
N SER A 237 -9.27 16.01 -53.05
CA SER A 237 -10.46 15.18 -52.80
C SER A 237 -10.21 13.70 -53.10
N ASN A 238 -10.44 12.87 -52.08
CA ASN A 238 -10.44 11.41 -52.14
C ASN A 238 -11.09 10.85 -50.87
N ALA A 239 -11.49 9.58 -50.91
CA ALA A 239 -12.19 8.87 -49.84
C ALA A 239 -11.49 8.75 -48.46
N GLY A 240 -10.41 9.49 -48.20
CA GLY A 240 -9.84 9.63 -46.86
C GLY A 240 -9.55 11.08 -46.44
N THR A 241 -10.01 12.06 -47.21
CA THR A 241 -9.94 13.49 -46.90
C THR A 241 -11.20 14.26 -47.31
N ASP A 242 -12.17 13.54 -47.87
CA ASP A 242 -13.45 13.96 -48.44
C ASP A 242 -14.28 12.66 -48.56
N TYR A 243 -14.98 12.31 -47.49
CA TYR A 243 -15.63 11.00 -47.34
C TYR A 243 -16.86 10.85 -48.23
N ASP A 244 -17.73 11.86 -48.30
CA ASP A 244 -18.94 11.87 -49.11
C ASP A 244 -18.70 12.31 -50.58
N SER A 245 -17.50 12.83 -50.88
CA SER A 245 -17.07 13.31 -52.19
C SER A 245 -17.78 14.58 -52.67
N ASP A 246 -18.09 15.50 -51.76
CA ASP A 246 -18.74 16.77 -52.08
C ASP A 246 -17.77 17.94 -52.35
N GLY A 247 -16.46 17.72 -52.25
CA GLY A 247 -15.41 18.73 -52.45
C GLY A 247 -15.02 19.50 -51.18
N CYS A 248 -15.64 19.21 -50.05
CA CYS A 248 -15.24 19.75 -48.75
C CYS A 248 -14.19 18.84 -48.08
N GLN A 249 -13.21 19.45 -47.42
CA GLN A 249 -12.26 18.71 -46.61
C GLN A 249 -12.86 18.35 -45.26
N ASP A 250 -13.00 17.04 -44.97
CA ASP A 250 -13.46 16.45 -43.70
C ASP A 250 -12.88 17.20 -42.47
N SER A 251 -11.57 17.49 -42.51
CA SER A 251 -10.86 17.98 -41.33
C SER A 251 -11.05 19.47 -41.01
N SER A 252 -11.60 20.27 -41.91
CA SER A 252 -11.62 21.74 -41.76
C SER A 252 -12.81 22.47 -42.36
N GLU A 253 -13.44 21.94 -43.39
CA GLU A 253 -14.48 22.64 -44.16
C GLU A 253 -15.81 21.92 -44.18
N ASP A 254 -15.78 20.60 -44.07
CA ASP A 254 -16.98 19.78 -43.86
C ASP A 254 -17.39 19.76 -42.38
N THR A 255 -18.69 19.58 -42.13
CA THR A 255 -19.29 19.47 -40.80
C THR A 255 -20.29 18.31 -40.68
N ASP A 256 -20.43 17.52 -41.74
CA ASP A 256 -21.34 16.37 -41.90
C ASP A 256 -20.68 15.42 -42.93
N ASP A 257 -19.57 14.80 -42.51
CA ASP A 257 -18.63 14.06 -43.36
C ASP A 257 -19.29 12.92 -44.17
N ASP A 258 -20.45 12.38 -43.75
CA ASP A 258 -21.17 11.29 -44.43
C ASP A 258 -22.57 11.66 -45.01
N ASP A 259 -22.95 12.94 -44.94
CA ASP A 259 -24.20 13.55 -45.45
C ASP A 259 -25.46 12.76 -45.01
N ASP A 260 -25.51 12.38 -43.74
CA ASP A 260 -26.65 11.70 -43.11
C ASP A 260 -27.60 12.67 -42.36
N SER A 261 -27.26 13.95 -42.35
CA SER A 261 -27.95 15.06 -41.67
C SER A 261 -27.72 15.18 -40.15
N VAL A 262 -26.79 14.41 -39.58
CA VAL A 262 -26.20 14.61 -38.25
C VAL A 262 -24.88 15.36 -38.43
N LEU A 263 -24.53 16.24 -37.50
CA LEU A 263 -23.26 16.97 -37.60
C LEU A 263 -22.20 16.18 -36.86
N ASP A 264 -20.97 16.09 -37.38
CA ASP A 264 -19.88 15.28 -36.79
C ASP A 264 -19.70 15.53 -35.29
N ASN A 265 -19.90 16.78 -34.85
CA ASN A 265 -19.71 17.16 -33.47
C ASN A 265 -20.73 16.55 -32.47
N VAL A 266 -21.77 15.89 -32.97
CA VAL A 266 -22.79 15.14 -32.23
C VAL A 266 -23.06 13.78 -32.88
N ASP A 267 -22.16 13.32 -33.74
CA ASP A 267 -22.21 12.03 -34.43
C ASP A 267 -21.06 11.15 -33.91
N ASP A 268 -21.38 10.05 -33.26
CA ASP A 268 -20.37 9.09 -32.80
C ASP A 268 -19.82 8.22 -33.97
N CYS A 269 -20.49 8.27 -35.12
CA CYS A 269 -20.18 7.61 -36.38
C CYS A 269 -19.87 8.62 -37.52
N GLU A 270 -19.06 9.65 -37.25
CA GLU A 270 -18.65 10.73 -38.18
C GLU A 270 -18.34 10.29 -39.63
N THR A 271 -17.96 9.03 -39.92
CA THR A 271 -17.72 8.53 -41.29
C THR A 271 -18.46 7.22 -41.56
N GLY A 272 -19.77 7.24 -41.33
CA GLY A 272 -20.66 6.09 -41.31
C GLY A 272 -21.35 5.78 -42.64
N ASP A 273 -22.56 5.24 -42.53
CA ASP A 273 -23.42 4.81 -43.62
C ASP A 273 -24.01 6.09 -44.20
N MET A 274 -23.60 6.47 -45.40
CA MET A 274 -24.05 7.74 -45.97
C MET A 274 -25.56 7.77 -46.31
N ASN A 275 -26.14 8.99 -46.36
CA ASN A 275 -27.44 9.29 -46.98
C ASN A 275 -28.68 8.61 -46.34
N TRP A 276 -28.76 8.55 -45.01
CA TRP A 276 -29.98 8.17 -44.29
C TRP A 276 -30.51 9.33 -43.44
N ILE A 277 -31.51 9.08 -42.59
CA ILE A 277 -32.06 10.10 -41.70
C ILE A 277 -32.35 9.41 -40.37
N PRO A 278 -31.71 9.82 -39.28
CA PRO A 278 -31.93 9.22 -37.98
C PRO A 278 -33.37 9.35 -37.47
N SER A 279 -33.79 8.32 -36.74
CA SER A 279 -35.12 8.22 -36.16
C SER A 279 -35.09 7.26 -34.96
N PRO A 280 -36.02 7.35 -34.00
CA PRO A 280 -36.05 6.47 -32.80
C PRO A 280 -36.29 4.98 -33.06
N SER A 281 -36.13 4.51 -34.30
CA SER A 281 -36.29 3.11 -34.72
C SER A 281 -35.15 2.63 -35.61
N THR A 282 -34.14 3.48 -35.84
CA THR A 282 -32.97 3.26 -36.70
C THR A 282 -31.72 3.92 -36.12
N ASP A 283 -31.86 4.48 -34.91
CA ASP A 283 -30.95 5.36 -34.15
C ASP A 283 -31.67 5.53 -32.80
N TYR A 284 -31.54 4.52 -31.94
CA TYR A 284 -32.35 4.41 -30.73
C TYR A 284 -31.91 5.39 -29.63
N ASP A 285 -30.61 5.58 -29.46
CA ASP A 285 -30.01 6.47 -28.46
C ASP A 285 -29.76 7.91 -28.95
N SER A 286 -29.86 8.15 -30.27
CA SER A 286 -29.61 9.44 -30.91
C SER A 286 -28.15 9.90 -30.91
N ASP A 287 -27.20 8.97 -31.06
CA ASP A 287 -25.77 9.26 -31.20
C ASP A 287 -25.30 9.52 -32.64
N GLY A 288 -26.15 9.30 -33.64
CA GLY A 288 -25.80 9.48 -35.05
C GLY A 288 -25.34 8.19 -35.74
N CYS A 289 -25.24 7.08 -35.02
CA CYS A 289 -24.95 5.77 -35.59
C CYS A 289 -26.24 5.03 -35.95
N GLN A 290 -26.19 4.24 -37.03
CA GLN A 290 -27.35 3.42 -37.43
C GLN A 290 -27.36 2.06 -36.71
N ASP A 291 -28.42 1.76 -35.94
CA ASP A 291 -28.65 0.51 -35.19
C ASP A 291 -28.27 -0.77 -35.98
N SER A 292 -28.65 -0.82 -37.26
CA SER A 292 -28.62 -2.08 -38.03
C SER A 292 -27.28 -2.44 -38.68
N GLY A 293 -26.29 -1.55 -38.58
CA GLY A 293 -25.08 -1.62 -39.39
C GLY A 293 -23.80 -1.13 -38.71
N GLU A 294 -23.91 -0.06 -37.93
CA GLU A 294 -22.76 0.74 -37.48
C GLU A 294 -22.71 0.89 -35.98
N ASP A 295 -23.88 1.09 -35.38
CA ASP A 295 -24.03 0.97 -33.95
C ASP A 295 -23.92 -0.49 -33.53
N SER A 296 -23.31 -0.71 -32.37
CA SER A 296 -23.13 -2.02 -31.77
C SER A 296 -23.54 -2.05 -30.31
N ASP A 297 -24.16 -0.97 -29.84
CA ASP A 297 -24.60 -0.66 -28.47
C ASP A 297 -25.81 0.30 -28.60
N ASP A 298 -26.93 -0.22 -29.10
CA ASP A 298 -28.09 0.56 -29.58
C ASP A 298 -28.69 1.50 -28.51
N ASP A 299 -28.51 1.24 -27.21
CA ASP A 299 -28.99 2.09 -26.10
C ASP A 299 -27.88 2.82 -25.31
N ASN A 300 -26.62 2.58 -25.70
CA ASN A 300 -25.41 3.25 -25.25
C ASN A 300 -25.19 3.14 -23.73
N ASP A 301 -25.53 1.97 -23.19
CA ASP A 301 -25.27 1.61 -21.81
C ASP A 301 -23.83 1.09 -21.60
N GLY A 302 -23.11 0.79 -22.69
CA GLY A 302 -21.73 0.29 -22.68
C GLY A 302 -21.61 -1.23 -22.85
N VAL A 303 -22.70 -1.95 -23.10
CA VAL A 303 -22.75 -3.38 -23.41
C VAL A 303 -23.16 -3.58 -24.86
N ASN A 304 -22.33 -4.28 -25.61
CA ASN A 304 -22.66 -4.53 -27.01
C ASN A 304 -23.91 -5.40 -27.19
N ASP A 305 -24.76 -5.11 -28.18
CA ASP A 305 -26.04 -5.83 -28.46
C ASP A 305 -25.91 -7.35 -28.51
N ALA A 306 -24.73 -7.86 -28.89
CA ALA A 306 -24.46 -9.29 -28.99
C ALA A 306 -24.32 -10.00 -27.62
N SER A 307 -24.00 -9.24 -26.58
CA SER A 307 -23.89 -9.69 -25.19
C SER A 307 -24.97 -9.08 -24.30
N ASP A 308 -25.72 -8.12 -24.83
CA ASP A 308 -26.82 -7.44 -24.17
C ASP A 308 -28.16 -8.18 -24.42
N ALA A 309 -28.85 -8.53 -23.34
CA ALA A 309 -30.17 -9.15 -23.33
C ALA A 309 -31.29 -8.14 -23.59
N CYS A 310 -31.04 -6.86 -23.32
CA CYS A 310 -31.95 -5.74 -23.42
C CYS A 310 -31.80 -4.87 -24.66
N GLN A 311 -30.69 -4.89 -25.42
CA GLN A 311 -30.42 -4.27 -26.75
C GLN A 311 -30.94 -2.83 -26.97
N THR A 312 -32.25 -2.62 -26.91
CA THR A 312 -32.90 -1.30 -26.91
C THR A 312 -33.56 -1.06 -25.55
N GLY A 313 -32.75 -0.99 -24.50
CA GLY A 313 -33.17 -0.85 -23.11
C GLY A 313 -33.45 0.58 -22.67
N ASP A 314 -33.43 0.82 -21.36
CA ASP A 314 -33.59 2.13 -20.79
C ASP A 314 -32.41 3.02 -21.20
N LEU A 315 -32.68 4.26 -21.61
CA LEU A 315 -31.64 5.20 -22.03
C LEU A 315 -31.06 5.99 -20.84
N SER A 316 -29.85 6.52 -21.01
CA SER A 316 -29.19 7.44 -20.06
C SER A 316 -28.70 6.80 -18.75
N TRP A 317 -28.21 5.56 -18.82
CA TRP A 317 -27.45 4.92 -17.76
C TRP A 317 -26.21 4.24 -18.37
N THR A 318 -25.47 3.50 -17.57
CA THR A 318 -24.33 2.72 -18.06
C THR A 318 -24.26 1.42 -17.28
N SER A 319 -24.08 0.29 -17.95
CA SER A 319 -23.81 -1.01 -17.32
C SER A 319 -22.55 -0.92 -16.46
N THR A 320 -22.76 -1.17 -15.18
CA THR A 320 -21.70 -1.29 -14.17
C THR A 320 -22.12 -2.33 -13.16
N PRO A 321 -21.19 -2.95 -12.41
CA PRO A 321 -21.54 -3.93 -11.37
C PRO A 321 -22.39 -3.39 -10.19
N ALA A 322 -22.92 -2.18 -10.28
CA ALA A 322 -23.81 -1.57 -9.28
C ALA A 322 -25.18 -1.17 -9.87
N THR A 323 -25.37 -1.35 -11.17
CA THR A 323 -26.58 -0.99 -11.93
C THR A 323 -26.98 -2.06 -12.94
N ASP A 324 -26.17 -3.10 -13.08
CA ASP A 324 -26.30 -4.30 -13.92
C ASP A 324 -25.42 -5.37 -13.21
N ASN A 325 -26.03 -6.15 -12.33
CA ASN A 325 -25.32 -7.05 -11.41
C ASN A 325 -24.80 -8.30 -12.13
N ASP A 326 -25.58 -8.88 -13.05
CA ASP A 326 -25.20 -10.05 -13.82
C ASP A 326 -24.38 -9.73 -15.10
N GLY A 327 -24.38 -8.47 -15.51
CA GLY A 327 -23.64 -7.97 -16.65
C GLY A 327 -24.30 -8.30 -17.99
N ASP A 328 -25.62 -8.49 -18.02
CA ASP A 328 -26.36 -8.83 -19.23
C ASP A 328 -26.87 -7.63 -20.02
N GLY A 329 -26.58 -6.39 -19.60
CA GLY A 329 -27.00 -5.17 -20.31
C GLY A 329 -28.41 -4.70 -19.99
N CYS A 330 -29.11 -5.35 -19.06
CA CYS A 330 -30.37 -4.87 -18.52
C CYS A 330 -30.15 -4.06 -17.23
N GLN A 331 -30.92 -2.97 -17.03
CA GLN A 331 -30.78 -2.17 -15.82
C GLN A 331 -31.44 -2.82 -14.61
N ASP A 332 -30.67 -3.04 -13.54
CA ASP A 332 -31.13 -3.54 -12.24
C ASP A 332 -32.32 -2.74 -11.70
N GLY A 333 -33.33 -3.45 -11.17
CA GLY A 333 -34.48 -2.86 -10.48
C GLY A 333 -35.35 -1.93 -11.35
N SER A 334 -35.22 -2.06 -12.67
CA SER A 334 -36.02 -1.36 -13.66
C SER A 334 -37.27 -2.19 -14.03
N PHE A 335 -37.76 -2.09 -15.26
CA PHE A 335 -38.84 -2.97 -15.77
C PHE A 335 -38.37 -3.84 -16.93
N GLU A 336 -37.15 -3.61 -17.43
CA GLU A 336 -36.59 -4.45 -18.49
C GLU A 336 -35.88 -5.68 -17.91
N ASP A 337 -35.34 -5.53 -16.70
CA ASP A 337 -34.87 -6.63 -15.86
C ASP A 337 -35.89 -6.99 -14.77
N ASP A 338 -36.13 -8.28 -14.59
CA ASP A 338 -37.01 -8.85 -13.56
C ASP A 338 -36.22 -9.91 -12.71
N ASP A 339 -34.91 -10.10 -12.95
CA ASP A 339 -34.03 -11.15 -12.40
C ASP A 339 -32.56 -10.64 -12.39
N ASP A 340 -32.24 -9.68 -11.50
CA ASP A 340 -31.01 -8.86 -11.58
C ASP A 340 -29.69 -9.68 -11.40
N ASP A 341 -29.73 -10.92 -10.89
CA ASP A 341 -28.55 -11.81 -10.78
C ASP A 341 -28.60 -13.06 -11.69
N ASN A 342 -29.72 -13.22 -12.39
CA ASN A 342 -29.98 -14.20 -13.44
C ASN A 342 -29.76 -15.65 -12.97
N ASP A 343 -30.06 -15.92 -11.71
CA ASP A 343 -30.07 -17.26 -11.11
C ASP A 343 -31.32 -18.07 -11.53
N GLY A 344 -32.35 -17.38 -12.06
CA GLY A 344 -33.61 -17.92 -12.54
C GLY A 344 -34.81 -17.72 -11.60
N ILE A 345 -34.65 -16.98 -10.50
CA ILE A 345 -35.68 -16.58 -9.55
C ILE A 345 -35.90 -15.07 -9.64
N ALA A 346 -37.06 -14.68 -10.18
CA ALA A 346 -37.38 -13.26 -10.30
C ALA A 346 -37.34 -12.51 -8.95
N ASP A 347 -36.80 -11.28 -8.93
CA ASP A 347 -36.50 -10.45 -7.75
C ASP A 347 -37.62 -10.39 -6.71
N GLY A 348 -38.87 -10.39 -7.16
CA GLY A 348 -40.03 -10.31 -6.27
C GLY A 348 -40.28 -11.55 -5.42
N SER A 349 -39.61 -12.67 -5.74
CA SER A 349 -39.68 -13.95 -5.02
C SER A 349 -38.32 -14.40 -4.49
N ASP A 350 -37.28 -13.59 -4.68
CA ASP A 350 -35.91 -13.85 -4.29
C ASP A 350 -35.57 -13.11 -2.99
N GLY A 351 -34.93 -13.82 -2.05
CA GLY A 351 -34.35 -13.29 -0.81
C GLY A 351 -33.10 -12.46 -1.05
N CYS A 352 -32.38 -12.73 -2.14
CA CYS A 352 -31.14 -12.09 -2.56
C CYS A 352 -31.17 -11.55 -4.00
N PRO A 353 -32.10 -10.64 -4.36
CA PRO A 353 -32.30 -10.20 -5.76
C PRO A 353 -31.09 -9.63 -6.51
N THR A 354 -30.01 -9.26 -5.81
CA THR A 354 -28.78 -8.73 -6.40
C THR A 354 -27.62 -9.58 -5.89
N GLY A 355 -27.79 -10.89 -6.02
CA GLY A 355 -27.00 -11.91 -5.37
C GLY A 355 -25.77 -12.32 -6.16
N ASP A 356 -25.20 -13.46 -5.76
CA ASP A 356 -24.10 -14.07 -6.50
C ASP A 356 -24.58 -14.48 -7.90
N VAL A 357 -23.76 -14.26 -8.93
CA VAL A 357 -24.15 -14.54 -10.32
C VAL A 357 -23.57 -15.87 -10.83
N GLY A 358 -24.23 -16.48 -11.82
CA GLY A 358 -23.68 -17.63 -12.54
C GLY A 358 -23.80 -18.99 -11.84
N TRP A 359 -24.77 -19.13 -10.93
CA TRP A 359 -25.19 -20.38 -10.33
C TRP A 359 -26.64 -20.70 -10.71
N SER A 360 -27.23 -21.72 -10.12
CA SER A 360 -28.65 -22.01 -10.30
C SER A 360 -29.19 -22.72 -9.06
N PRO A 361 -30.39 -22.36 -8.58
CA PRO A 361 -30.97 -22.88 -7.36
C PRO A 361 -31.26 -24.37 -7.43
N SER A 362 -30.95 -25.06 -6.34
CA SER A 362 -31.15 -26.49 -6.14
C SER A 362 -31.07 -26.78 -4.64
N GLY A 363 -31.71 -27.84 -4.15
CA GLY A 363 -31.63 -28.22 -2.73
C GLY A 363 -30.26 -28.69 -2.23
N SER A 364 -29.16 -28.26 -2.85
CA SER A 364 -27.77 -28.41 -2.39
C SER A 364 -26.96 -27.12 -2.53
N THR A 365 -27.59 -26.03 -2.98
CA THR A 365 -26.99 -24.72 -3.25
C THR A 365 -27.94 -23.58 -2.88
N ASP A 366 -29.10 -23.92 -2.34
CA ASP A 366 -30.29 -23.09 -2.04
C ASP A 366 -31.25 -24.07 -1.34
N TYR A 367 -30.94 -24.37 -0.08
CA TYR A 367 -31.53 -25.49 0.65
C TYR A 367 -33.01 -25.25 0.98
N ASP A 368 -33.35 -24.04 1.40
CA ASP A 368 -34.70 -23.64 1.78
C ASP A 368 -35.55 -23.09 0.60
N SER A 369 -34.91 -22.82 -0.55
CA SER A 369 -35.54 -22.29 -1.76
C SER A 369 -36.00 -20.83 -1.66
N ASP A 370 -35.26 -19.98 -0.96
CA ASP A 370 -35.53 -18.55 -0.88
C ASP A 370 -34.83 -17.71 -1.98
N GLY A 371 -33.90 -18.30 -2.72
CA GLY A 371 -33.16 -17.67 -3.82
C GLY A 371 -31.79 -17.14 -3.44
N CYS A 372 -31.38 -17.27 -2.18
CA CYS A 372 -30.01 -17.00 -1.76
C CYS A 372 -29.13 -18.25 -1.92
N GLN A 373 -27.89 -18.08 -2.40
CA GLN A 373 -26.95 -19.18 -2.44
C GLN A 373 -26.37 -19.51 -1.05
N ASP A 374 -26.55 -20.77 -0.60
CA ASP A 374 -26.03 -21.32 0.67
C ASP A 374 -24.55 -20.95 0.94
N SER A 375 -23.69 -21.01 -0.08
CA SER A 375 -22.23 -20.94 0.12
C SER A 375 -21.64 -19.53 0.17
N GLY A 376 -22.45 -18.49 -0.03
CA GLY A 376 -21.98 -17.14 -0.30
C GLY A 376 -22.77 -16.04 0.38
N GLU A 377 -24.09 -16.07 0.23
CA GLU A 377 -24.96 -14.94 0.55
C GLU A 377 -26.09 -15.28 1.52
N ASP A 378 -26.55 -16.53 1.51
CA ASP A 378 -27.39 -17.03 2.58
C ASP A 378 -26.55 -17.16 3.86
N ASN A 379 -27.15 -16.81 5.00
CA ASN A 379 -26.52 -16.98 6.30
C ASN A 379 -27.44 -17.77 7.26
N ASP A 380 -28.53 -18.34 6.76
CA ASP A 380 -29.56 -19.10 7.46
C ASP A 380 -30.17 -20.10 6.46
N ASP A 381 -29.36 -21.10 6.08
CA ASP A 381 -29.59 -22.01 4.94
C ASP A 381 -30.93 -22.78 5.04
N ASP A 382 -31.52 -22.93 6.22
CA ASP A 382 -32.81 -23.61 6.44
C ASP A 382 -33.95 -22.69 6.94
N ASN A 383 -33.63 -21.40 7.12
CA ASN A 383 -34.51 -20.30 7.50
C ASN A 383 -35.30 -20.55 8.80
N ASP A 384 -34.68 -21.23 9.76
CA ASP A 384 -35.24 -21.45 11.11
C ASP A 384 -35.05 -20.22 12.03
N GLY A 385 -34.21 -19.26 11.64
CA GLY A 385 -33.91 -18.04 12.37
C GLY A 385 -32.62 -18.06 13.20
N VAL A 386 -31.84 -19.14 13.15
CA VAL A 386 -30.47 -19.24 13.65
C VAL A 386 -29.51 -19.10 12.47
N LEU A 387 -28.48 -18.26 12.61
CA LEU A 387 -27.52 -18.08 11.52
C LEU A 387 -26.57 -19.28 11.45
N ASP A 388 -26.16 -19.72 10.26
CA ASP A 388 -25.31 -20.92 10.05
C ASP A 388 -24.05 -20.94 10.92
N ALA A 389 -23.48 -19.75 11.19
CA ALA A 389 -22.28 -19.60 12.01
C ALA A 389 -22.47 -20.02 13.48
N GLY A 390 -23.71 -20.01 13.96
CA GLY A 390 -24.14 -20.47 15.28
C GLY A 390 -25.09 -21.65 15.24
N ASP A 391 -25.38 -22.17 14.04
CA ASP A 391 -26.26 -23.30 13.81
C ASP A 391 -25.47 -24.61 13.71
N VAL A 392 -25.80 -25.58 14.54
CA VAL A 392 -25.22 -26.93 14.54
C VAL A 392 -25.85 -27.79 13.43
N CYS A 393 -27.11 -27.53 13.10
CA CYS A 393 -27.94 -28.17 12.11
C CYS A 393 -28.21 -27.29 10.87
N GLN A 394 -27.21 -26.52 10.41
CA GLN A 394 -27.25 -25.59 9.25
C GLN A 394 -28.20 -25.93 8.09
N THR A 395 -28.33 -27.20 7.71
CA THR A 395 -29.31 -27.64 6.69
C THR A 395 -30.32 -28.60 7.32
N GLY A 396 -31.10 -28.11 8.27
CA GLY A 396 -32.00 -28.88 9.12
C GLY A 396 -33.40 -29.07 8.55
N ASP A 397 -34.36 -29.34 9.41
CA ASP A 397 -35.75 -29.49 9.01
C ASP A 397 -36.30 -28.14 8.52
N LEU A 398 -37.00 -28.11 7.39
CA LEU A 398 -37.55 -26.85 6.88
C LEU A 398 -38.91 -26.50 7.49
N GLY A 399 -39.18 -25.20 7.67
CA GLY A 399 -40.52 -24.67 7.96
C GLY A 399 -40.93 -24.66 9.43
N TRP A 400 -39.95 -24.57 10.33
CA TRP A 400 -40.12 -24.25 11.74
C TRP A 400 -39.33 -22.98 12.08
N THR A 401 -39.21 -22.65 13.35
CA THR A 401 -38.35 -21.53 13.79
C THR A 401 -37.74 -21.87 15.14
N SER A 402 -36.45 -21.59 15.33
CA SER A 402 -35.81 -21.73 16.63
C SER A 402 -36.49 -20.87 17.70
N THR A 403 -36.96 -21.54 18.75
CA THR A 403 -37.55 -20.92 19.93
C THR A 403 -37.23 -21.78 21.14
N PRO A 404 -37.21 -21.24 22.38
CA PRO A 404 -36.97 -22.02 23.61
C PRO A 404 -38.00 -23.14 23.92
N SER A 405 -38.91 -23.46 23.00
CA SER A 405 -39.89 -24.55 23.12
C SER A 405 -39.79 -25.58 21.99
N THR A 406 -38.92 -25.34 21.02
CA THR A 406 -38.68 -26.18 19.84
C THR A 406 -37.19 -26.44 19.60
N ASP A 407 -36.33 -25.64 20.24
CA ASP A 407 -34.88 -25.67 20.29
C ASP A 407 -34.51 -25.12 21.70
N TYR A 408 -34.19 -26.01 22.64
CA TYR A 408 -34.07 -25.67 24.07
C TYR A 408 -32.83 -24.82 24.37
N ASP A 409 -31.71 -25.12 23.74
CA ASP A 409 -30.43 -24.45 23.94
C ASP A 409 -30.15 -23.31 22.94
N GLY A 410 -30.90 -23.27 21.83
CA GLY A 410 -30.79 -22.25 20.79
C GLY A 410 -29.70 -22.53 19.77
N ASP A 411 -29.35 -23.80 19.52
CA ASP A 411 -28.25 -24.19 18.62
C ASP A 411 -28.67 -24.40 17.16
N GLY A 412 -29.95 -24.22 16.81
CA GLY A 412 -30.49 -24.39 15.46
C GLY A 412 -30.93 -25.83 15.14
N CYS A 413 -30.78 -26.77 16.06
CA CYS A 413 -31.30 -28.12 15.91
C CYS A 413 -32.70 -28.24 16.53
N GLN A 414 -33.64 -28.88 15.81
CA GLN A 414 -34.98 -29.10 16.36
C GLN A 414 -35.00 -30.24 17.39
N ASP A 415 -35.39 -29.91 18.64
CA ASP A 415 -35.54 -30.78 19.83
C ASP A 415 -36.10 -32.20 19.58
N ASN A 416 -36.95 -32.38 18.57
CA ASN A 416 -37.75 -33.60 18.39
C ASN A 416 -37.37 -34.43 17.17
N SER A 417 -36.51 -33.90 16.29
CA SER A 417 -36.21 -34.54 15.00
C SER A 417 -34.73 -34.59 14.68
N GLU A 418 -33.95 -33.63 15.18
CA GLU A 418 -32.55 -33.43 14.76
C GLU A 418 -31.60 -33.29 15.93
N ASP A 419 -32.12 -32.91 17.08
CA ASP A 419 -31.37 -32.73 18.32
C ASP A 419 -31.52 -33.94 19.26
N ASP A 420 -30.38 -34.58 19.54
CA ASP A 420 -30.25 -35.73 20.44
C ASP A 420 -29.64 -35.33 21.81
N ASP A 421 -29.27 -34.05 22.02
CA ASP A 421 -28.63 -33.48 23.23
C ASP A 421 -29.17 -32.05 23.47
N LYS A 422 -30.33 -31.96 24.12
CA LYS A 422 -31.14 -30.73 24.12
C LYS A 422 -30.55 -29.54 24.84
N ASP A 423 -29.69 -29.77 25.83
CA ASP A 423 -29.06 -28.70 26.60
C ASP A 423 -27.58 -28.50 26.27
N ASN A 424 -27.07 -29.28 25.30
CA ASN A 424 -25.74 -29.23 24.72
C ASN A 424 -24.63 -29.36 25.77
N ASP A 425 -24.87 -30.16 26.79
CA ASP A 425 -23.88 -30.47 27.82
C ASP A 425 -22.90 -31.57 27.37
N GLY A 426 -23.21 -32.28 26.28
CA GLY A 426 -22.39 -33.34 25.69
C GLY A 426 -22.80 -34.76 26.08
N VAL A 427 -23.95 -34.96 26.76
CA VAL A 427 -24.56 -36.24 27.07
C VAL A 427 -25.87 -36.38 26.27
N ASP A 428 -25.99 -37.45 25.47
CA ASP A 428 -27.22 -37.69 24.70
C ASP A 428 -28.44 -37.84 25.66
N ASP A 429 -29.59 -37.26 25.32
CA ASP A 429 -30.85 -37.28 26.09
C ASP A 429 -31.28 -38.66 26.63
N ASP A 430 -30.92 -39.74 25.92
CA ASP A 430 -31.27 -41.12 26.27
C ASP A 430 -30.41 -41.69 27.43
N ASP A 431 -29.22 -41.10 27.64
CA ASP A 431 -28.25 -41.43 28.69
C ASP A 431 -28.14 -40.30 29.75
N ASP A 432 -28.90 -39.21 29.59
CA ASP A 432 -28.97 -38.05 30.49
C ASP A 432 -30.23 -38.07 31.39
N ASP A 433 -30.04 -38.12 32.72
CA ASP A 433 -31.11 -38.07 33.72
C ASP A 433 -31.74 -36.66 33.86
N CYS A 434 -31.04 -35.64 33.34
CA CYS A 434 -31.36 -34.21 33.30
C CYS A 434 -31.51 -33.62 31.88
N ALA A 435 -31.89 -34.40 30.86
CA ALA A 435 -32.04 -34.04 29.42
C ALA A 435 -32.74 -32.71 29.00
N THR A 436 -33.24 -31.88 29.91
CA THR A 436 -33.53 -30.46 29.65
C THR A 436 -33.08 -29.64 30.86
N GLY A 437 -31.79 -29.71 31.14
CA GLY A 437 -31.13 -29.22 32.33
C GLY A 437 -30.61 -27.82 32.14
N SER A 438 -29.49 -27.54 32.78
CA SER A 438 -28.85 -26.24 32.80
C SER A 438 -28.11 -26.05 31.49
N LEU A 439 -28.24 -24.86 30.90
CA LEU A 439 -27.57 -24.52 29.66
C LEU A 439 -26.18 -23.93 29.93
N ASN A 440 -25.27 -24.08 28.97
CA ASN A 440 -23.92 -23.47 28.94
C ASN A 440 -22.90 -24.08 29.92
N TRP A 441 -22.96 -25.38 30.11
CA TRP A 441 -21.89 -26.15 30.75
C TRP A 441 -21.57 -27.37 29.87
N ILE A 442 -20.61 -28.19 30.27
CA ILE A 442 -20.27 -29.42 29.55
C ILE A 442 -20.04 -30.50 30.61
N SER A 443 -20.66 -31.65 30.44
CA SER A 443 -20.44 -32.84 31.27
C SER A 443 -18.97 -33.24 31.25
N SER A 444 -18.43 -33.39 32.46
CA SER A 444 -17.05 -33.79 32.68
C SER A 444 -16.92 -34.32 34.10
N SER A 445 -15.89 -35.11 34.37
CA SER A 445 -15.61 -35.67 35.72
C SER A 445 -15.28 -34.63 36.81
N THR A 446 -15.57 -33.34 36.60
CA THR A 446 -15.41 -32.25 37.57
C THR A 446 -16.66 -31.38 37.70
N THR A 447 -17.67 -31.62 36.87
CA THR A 447 -18.93 -30.86 36.77
C THR A 447 -20.16 -31.78 36.72
N ASP A 448 -19.92 -33.05 36.43
CA ASP A 448 -20.85 -34.18 36.43
C ASP A 448 -19.99 -35.39 36.86
N ASN A 449 -19.95 -35.65 38.18
CA ASN A 449 -19.01 -36.59 38.76
C ASN A 449 -19.37 -38.05 38.46
N ASP A 450 -20.66 -38.40 38.45
CA ASP A 450 -21.15 -39.75 38.16
C ASP A 450 -21.39 -40.03 36.67
N GLY A 451 -21.46 -38.98 35.85
CA GLY A 451 -21.64 -39.04 34.41
C GLY A 451 -23.09 -39.25 33.98
N ASP A 452 -24.07 -38.80 34.77
CA ASP A 452 -25.49 -38.96 34.49
C ASP A 452 -26.12 -37.81 33.69
N GLY A 453 -25.34 -36.78 33.33
CA GLY A 453 -25.81 -35.61 32.57
C GLY A 453 -26.43 -34.51 33.43
N CYS A 454 -26.43 -34.64 34.76
CA CYS A 454 -26.86 -33.58 35.67
C CYS A 454 -25.66 -32.75 36.18
N GLU A 455 -25.78 -31.41 36.22
CA GLU A 455 -24.72 -30.56 36.78
C GLU A 455 -24.66 -30.68 38.32
N ASP A 456 -23.52 -31.12 38.87
CA ASP A 456 -23.22 -31.25 40.32
C ASP A 456 -23.63 -29.98 41.12
N ALA A 457 -23.39 -28.80 40.53
CA ALA A 457 -23.51 -27.54 41.26
C ALA A 457 -24.96 -27.10 41.54
N GLY A 458 -25.96 -27.72 40.92
CA GLY A 458 -27.33 -27.21 41.03
C GLY A 458 -28.48 -28.12 40.59
N GLU A 459 -28.25 -29.12 39.75
CA GLU A 459 -29.31 -29.99 39.23
C GLU A 459 -29.25 -31.37 39.81
N ASP A 460 -28.03 -31.90 39.96
CA ASP A 460 -27.79 -33.10 40.72
C ASP A 460 -27.88 -32.80 42.23
N GLY A 461 -28.33 -33.80 42.99
CA GLY A 461 -28.32 -33.77 44.46
C GLY A 461 -27.72 -35.02 45.09
N ASP A 462 -27.02 -35.83 44.29
CA ASP A 462 -26.34 -37.09 44.63
C ASP A 462 -25.14 -37.26 43.67
N ASP A 463 -24.12 -36.39 43.78
CA ASP A 463 -23.07 -36.18 42.76
C ASP A 463 -22.23 -37.45 42.45
N ASP A 464 -22.26 -38.50 43.28
CA ASP A 464 -21.58 -39.79 43.00
C ASP A 464 -22.53 -40.99 42.84
N ASN A 465 -23.83 -40.73 43.00
CA ASN A 465 -24.95 -41.63 42.79
C ASN A 465 -24.82 -42.95 43.56
N ASP A 466 -24.25 -42.86 44.76
CA ASP A 466 -24.16 -43.96 45.71
C ASP A 466 -25.52 -44.20 46.44
N GLY A 467 -26.42 -43.22 46.36
CA GLY A 467 -27.76 -43.20 46.92
C GLY A 467 -27.92 -42.36 48.21
N ILE A 468 -26.90 -41.60 48.60
CA ILE A 468 -26.89 -40.66 49.71
C ILE A 468 -26.81 -39.24 49.15
N LEU A 469 -27.85 -38.44 49.41
CA LEU A 469 -27.89 -37.06 48.92
C LEU A 469 -26.76 -36.22 49.54
N ASP A 470 -26.12 -35.35 48.76
CA ASP A 470 -24.97 -34.52 49.13
C ASP A 470 -25.11 -33.82 50.50
N GLY A 471 -26.32 -33.36 50.81
CA GLY A 471 -26.59 -32.65 52.06
C GLY A 471 -26.51 -33.54 53.31
N SER A 472 -26.42 -34.85 53.14
CA SER A 472 -26.27 -35.88 54.17
C SER A 472 -25.01 -36.74 53.97
N ASP A 473 -24.15 -36.36 53.02
CA ASP A 473 -22.94 -37.05 52.64
C ASP A 473 -21.70 -36.25 53.08
N GLU A 474 -20.71 -36.91 53.69
CA GLU A 474 -19.42 -36.30 54.03
C GLU A 474 -18.42 -36.29 52.86
N CYS A 475 -18.67 -37.11 51.83
CA CYS A 475 -17.99 -37.19 50.56
C CYS A 475 -18.94 -37.01 49.35
N PRO A 476 -19.65 -35.86 49.20
CA PRO A 476 -20.68 -35.69 48.17
C PRO A 476 -20.28 -36.05 46.73
N ALA A 477 -19.05 -35.69 46.33
CA ALA A 477 -18.48 -36.03 45.02
C ALA A 477 -17.43 -37.14 45.18
N GLY A 478 -17.87 -38.28 45.69
CA GLY A 478 -17.06 -39.45 46.01
C GLY A 478 -16.85 -40.41 44.83
N ASP A 479 -16.41 -41.63 45.16
CA ASP A 479 -16.13 -42.70 44.23
C ASP A 479 -17.47 -43.10 43.60
N VAL A 480 -17.54 -43.24 42.28
CA VAL A 480 -18.81 -43.62 41.64
C VAL A 480 -18.99 -45.13 41.55
N GLY A 481 -20.24 -45.60 41.49
CA GLY A 481 -20.57 -46.99 41.15
C GLY A 481 -20.41 -48.01 42.29
N TRP A 482 -20.53 -47.56 43.53
CA TRP A 482 -20.71 -48.40 44.71
C TRP A 482 -22.05 -48.08 45.39
N SER A 483 -22.29 -48.66 46.55
CA SER A 483 -23.46 -48.30 47.37
C SER A 483 -23.13 -48.55 48.84
N PRO A 484 -23.60 -47.71 49.75
CA PRO A 484 -23.25 -47.77 51.15
C PRO A 484 -23.80 -49.02 51.84
N SER A 485 -22.98 -49.56 52.74
CA SER A 485 -23.30 -50.74 53.52
C SER A 485 -22.39 -50.79 54.74
N SER A 486 -22.81 -51.48 55.80
CA SER A 486 -22.03 -51.63 57.04
C SER A 486 -20.68 -52.38 56.90
N THR A 487 -20.18 -52.57 55.68
CA THR A 487 -18.88 -53.19 55.35
C THR A 487 -18.06 -52.36 54.36
N THR A 488 -18.63 -51.31 53.79
CA THR A 488 -18.01 -50.42 52.79
C THR A 488 -18.15 -48.94 53.14
N ASP A 489 -18.97 -48.65 54.15
CA ASP A 489 -19.27 -47.36 54.78
C ASP A 489 -19.67 -47.74 56.22
N TYR A 490 -18.67 -47.82 57.11
CA TYR A 490 -18.80 -48.47 58.41
C TYR A 490 -19.64 -47.63 59.39
N ASP A 491 -19.52 -46.31 59.31
CA ASP A 491 -20.15 -45.36 60.20
C ASP A 491 -21.41 -44.68 59.62
N SER A 492 -21.67 -44.88 58.32
CA SER A 492 -22.83 -44.36 57.59
C SER A 492 -22.80 -42.86 57.33
N ASP A 493 -21.62 -42.31 57.03
CA ASP A 493 -21.42 -40.90 56.68
C ASP A 493 -21.49 -40.60 55.17
N GLY A 494 -21.53 -41.63 54.32
CA GLY A 494 -21.58 -41.50 52.86
C GLY A 494 -20.21 -41.64 52.19
N CYS A 495 -19.13 -41.65 52.97
CA CYS A 495 -17.79 -41.89 52.46
C CYS A 495 -17.49 -43.39 52.34
N ARG A 496 -16.83 -43.76 51.25
CA ARG A 496 -16.39 -45.14 51.07
C ARG A 496 -15.14 -45.43 51.92
N ASP A 497 -15.25 -46.37 52.86
CA ASP A 497 -14.15 -46.87 53.72
C ASP A 497 -12.83 -47.06 52.93
N ALA A 498 -12.96 -47.65 51.75
CA ALA A 498 -11.83 -48.02 50.92
C ALA A 498 -11.43 -46.88 49.97
N GLY A 499 -10.81 -45.84 50.51
CA GLY A 499 -10.05 -44.85 49.76
C GLY A 499 -10.46 -43.40 49.96
N GLU A 500 -11.69 -43.16 50.40
CA GLU A 500 -12.27 -41.82 50.52
C GLU A 500 -12.38 -41.39 51.97
N ASP A 501 -12.87 -42.30 52.79
CA ASP A 501 -12.91 -42.15 54.23
C ASP A 501 -11.51 -42.44 54.83
N PRO A 502 -10.88 -41.47 55.51
CA PRO A 502 -9.63 -41.68 56.23
C PRO A 502 -9.82 -42.09 57.71
N ASP A 503 -11.04 -42.14 58.23
CA ASP A 503 -11.41 -42.35 59.64
C ASP A 503 -12.71 -43.17 59.71
N ASP A 504 -12.58 -44.47 59.42
CA ASP A 504 -13.67 -45.41 59.12
C ASP A 504 -14.75 -45.50 60.24
N ASP A 505 -14.43 -45.18 61.49
CA ASP A 505 -15.38 -45.19 62.63
C ASP A 505 -15.67 -43.80 63.24
N ASN A 506 -15.09 -42.77 62.62
CA ASN A 506 -15.28 -41.34 62.86
C ASN A 506 -15.03 -40.93 64.32
N ASP A 507 -14.01 -41.53 64.91
CA ASP A 507 -13.59 -41.32 66.29
C ASP A 507 -12.62 -40.13 66.42
N GLY A 508 -12.09 -39.63 65.30
CA GLY A 508 -11.16 -38.51 65.20
C GLY A 508 -9.69 -38.91 65.07
N VAL A 509 -9.38 -40.21 65.04
CA VAL A 509 -8.06 -40.78 64.77
C VAL A 509 -8.09 -41.51 63.44
N ALA A 510 -7.40 -40.97 62.44
CA ALA A 510 -7.37 -41.58 61.11
C ALA A 510 -6.79 -43.02 61.13
N ASP A 511 -7.36 -43.92 60.32
CA ASP A 511 -7.06 -45.36 60.24
C ASP A 511 -5.55 -45.68 60.29
N GLY A 512 -4.73 -44.90 59.58
CA GLY A 512 -3.29 -45.14 59.51
C GLY A 512 -2.54 -44.96 60.85
N SER A 513 -3.18 -44.32 61.83
CA SER A 513 -2.69 -44.13 63.20
C SER A 513 -3.60 -44.78 64.25
N ASP A 514 -4.72 -45.36 63.82
CA ASP A 514 -5.70 -46.03 64.67
C ASP A 514 -5.42 -47.55 64.74
N LEU A 515 -5.29 -48.10 65.94
CA LEU A 515 -5.16 -49.55 66.15
C LEU A 515 -6.50 -50.29 66.13
N CYS A 516 -7.59 -49.53 66.18
CA CYS A 516 -8.98 -49.94 66.18
C CYS A 516 -9.76 -49.42 64.97
N GLU A 517 -9.15 -49.35 63.77
CA GLU A 517 -9.69 -48.82 62.48
C GLU A 517 -11.21 -48.95 62.24
N LYS A 518 -11.88 -49.98 62.74
CA LYS A 518 -13.36 -50.11 62.71
C LYS A 518 -13.90 -50.38 64.11
N GLY A 519 -13.71 -49.40 64.99
CA GLY A 519 -13.95 -49.47 66.43
C GLY A 519 -15.35 -49.04 66.79
N LEU A 520 -15.48 -48.38 67.95
CA LEU A 520 -16.76 -47.97 68.48
C LEU A 520 -17.27 -46.67 67.87
N LEU A 521 -18.27 -46.82 67.01
CA LEU A 521 -19.04 -45.70 66.48
C LEU A 521 -19.65 -44.80 67.58
N ASN A 522 -19.70 -43.49 67.30
CA ASN A 522 -20.30 -42.43 68.12
C ASN A 522 -19.52 -42.05 69.40
N TRP A 523 -18.19 -42.03 69.36
CA TRP A 523 -17.39 -41.30 70.34
C TRP A 523 -16.44 -40.31 69.67
N VAL A 524 -15.62 -39.59 70.44
CA VAL A 524 -14.42 -38.93 69.91
C VAL A 524 -13.23 -39.21 70.83
N SER A 525 -12.10 -39.66 70.26
CA SER A 525 -10.83 -39.86 70.96
C SER A 525 -10.39 -38.57 71.68
N ASN A 526 -9.94 -38.73 72.92
CA ASN A 526 -9.40 -37.63 73.71
C ASN A 526 -8.55 -38.19 74.87
N PRO A 527 -7.66 -37.37 75.48
CA PRO A 527 -6.71 -37.81 76.52
C PRO A 527 -7.31 -38.34 77.84
N THR A 528 -8.64 -38.52 77.93
CA THR A 528 -9.31 -39.11 79.09
C THR A 528 -10.07 -40.41 78.78
N THR A 529 -10.19 -40.77 77.50
CA THR A 529 -10.86 -42.00 77.04
C THR A 529 -10.03 -42.81 76.04
N ASP A 530 -8.89 -42.24 75.64
CA ASP A 530 -7.84 -42.79 74.79
C ASP A 530 -6.54 -42.11 75.28
N VAL A 531 -5.87 -42.72 76.26
CA VAL A 531 -4.78 -42.09 77.02
C VAL A 531 -3.50 -41.97 76.17
N ASP A 532 -3.22 -42.95 75.33
CA ASP A 532 -2.04 -42.97 74.46
C ASP A 532 -2.30 -42.42 73.05
N GLY A 533 -3.56 -42.20 72.68
CA GLY A 533 -3.98 -41.59 71.43
C GLY A 533 -3.94 -42.56 70.25
N ASP A 534 -4.17 -43.84 70.48
CA ASP A 534 -4.07 -44.89 69.46
C ASP A 534 -5.39 -45.22 68.76
N GLY A 535 -6.48 -44.49 69.07
CA GLY A 535 -7.81 -44.66 68.47
C GLY A 535 -8.65 -45.79 69.06
N CYS A 536 -8.14 -46.52 70.06
CA CYS A 536 -8.91 -47.50 70.81
C CYS A 536 -9.48 -46.89 72.11
N HIS A 537 -10.73 -47.24 72.49
CA HIS A 537 -11.22 -46.86 73.82
C HIS A 537 -10.45 -47.61 74.89
N ASP A 538 -9.89 -46.89 75.86
CA ASP A 538 -9.38 -47.47 77.11
C ASP A 538 -10.39 -48.45 77.74
N ALA A 539 -11.65 -48.02 77.86
CA ALA A 539 -12.61 -48.78 78.68
C ALA A 539 -13.23 -50.01 77.99
N VAL A 540 -13.07 -50.18 76.67
CA VAL A 540 -13.86 -51.15 75.89
C VAL A 540 -13.03 -51.95 74.90
N GLU A 541 -12.07 -51.33 74.23
CA GLU A 541 -11.41 -51.90 73.04
C GLU A 541 -9.89 -52.02 73.21
N ASP A 542 -9.30 -51.15 74.01
CA ASP A 542 -7.91 -51.21 74.44
C ASP A 542 -7.73 -52.09 75.69
N SER A 543 -6.52 -52.61 75.86
CA SER A 543 -6.10 -53.41 77.01
C SER A 543 -4.73 -53.02 77.55
N ASP A 544 -4.12 -51.95 77.03
CA ASP A 544 -2.81 -51.39 77.37
C ASP A 544 -2.87 -49.85 77.24
N ASP A 545 -3.64 -49.18 78.11
CA ASP A 545 -4.11 -47.78 77.96
C ASP A 545 -2.97 -46.74 77.80
N ASP A 546 -1.71 -47.07 78.13
CA ASP A 546 -0.55 -46.19 77.96
C ASP A 546 0.51 -46.68 76.96
N ASN A 547 0.21 -47.80 76.28
CA ASN A 547 1.03 -48.49 75.30
C ASN A 547 2.50 -48.72 75.73
N ASP A 548 2.76 -48.97 77.03
CA ASP A 548 4.11 -49.27 77.53
C ASP A 548 4.57 -50.71 77.23
N GLY A 549 3.62 -51.57 76.82
CA GLY A 549 3.81 -52.99 76.55
C GLY A 549 3.36 -53.93 77.67
N THR A 550 2.71 -53.41 78.72
CA THR A 550 2.23 -54.14 79.90
C THR A 550 0.74 -53.89 80.13
N SER A 551 -0.11 -54.72 79.52
CA SER A 551 -1.57 -54.64 79.73
C SER A 551 -2.03 -54.28 81.15
N ASP A 552 -2.98 -53.34 81.27
CA ASP A 552 -3.47 -52.68 82.50
C ASP A 552 -3.71 -53.63 83.66
N SER A 553 -4.19 -54.84 83.35
CA SER A 553 -4.49 -55.86 84.35
C SER A 553 -3.26 -56.37 85.12
N SER A 554 -2.06 -56.13 84.59
CA SER A 554 -0.76 -56.51 85.14
C SER A 554 0.17 -55.33 85.36
N ASP A 555 -0.28 -54.13 85.02
CA ASP A 555 0.46 -52.88 85.16
C ASP A 555 0.34 -52.30 86.59
N ASN A 556 1.44 -51.83 87.15
CA ASN A 556 1.44 -51.09 88.42
C ASN A 556 1.20 -49.57 88.26
N CYS A 557 1.23 -49.06 87.03
CA CYS A 557 0.85 -47.71 86.60
C CYS A 557 0.03 -47.73 85.30
N PRO A 558 -1.23 -48.18 85.32
CA PRO A 558 -2.00 -48.51 84.10
C PRO A 558 -2.27 -47.39 83.09
N VAL A 559 -1.88 -46.15 83.36
CA VAL A 559 -2.14 -44.99 82.49
C VAL A 559 -0.89 -44.10 82.36
N ASP A 560 0.24 -44.53 82.90
CA ASP A 560 1.47 -43.76 82.98
C ASP A 560 2.66 -44.66 82.59
N ALA A 561 3.01 -44.62 81.29
CA ALA A 561 3.91 -45.58 80.68
C ALA A 561 5.23 -45.80 81.45
N ASN A 562 5.43 -47.02 81.93
CA ASN A 562 6.54 -47.37 82.80
C ASN A 562 7.09 -48.79 82.54
N ALA A 563 7.31 -49.17 81.29
CA ALA A 563 7.62 -50.53 80.78
C ALA A 563 8.60 -51.43 81.56
N ASN A 564 9.42 -50.89 82.46
CA ASN A 564 10.26 -51.66 83.37
C ASN A 564 9.52 -52.15 84.64
N GLN A 565 8.32 -51.62 84.91
CA GLN A 565 7.46 -51.92 86.05
C GLN A 565 8.23 -51.81 87.38
N ASN A 566 9.01 -50.73 87.50
CA ASN A 566 9.75 -50.46 88.74
C ASN A 566 8.75 -50.13 89.86
N ASN A 567 9.09 -50.54 91.07
CA ASN A 567 8.34 -50.34 92.30
C ASN A 567 9.35 -50.51 93.45
N TYR A 568 9.91 -49.39 93.93
CA TYR A 568 11.05 -49.36 94.83
C TYR A 568 10.69 -49.89 96.22
N ASP A 569 9.58 -49.43 96.79
CA ASP A 569 9.09 -49.79 98.13
C ASP A 569 8.23 -51.08 98.19
N PHE A 570 7.85 -51.62 97.03
CA PHE A 570 7.00 -52.79 96.82
C PHE A 570 5.54 -52.61 97.27
N ASP A 571 4.97 -51.42 97.10
CA ASP A 571 3.56 -51.15 97.38
C ASP A 571 2.65 -51.50 96.17
N SER A 572 1.47 -50.89 96.02
CA SER A 572 0.58 -51.13 94.86
C SER A 572 0.79 -50.24 93.64
N LEU A 573 1.50 -49.13 93.78
CA LEU A 573 1.84 -48.18 92.72
C LEU A 573 3.24 -48.50 92.19
N GLY A 574 3.53 -48.15 90.94
CA GLY A 574 4.90 -48.19 90.41
C GLY A 574 5.57 -46.82 90.52
N ASP A 575 6.90 -46.79 90.48
CA ASP A 575 7.67 -45.55 90.75
C ASP A 575 7.21 -44.33 89.90
N VAL A 576 6.67 -44.57 88.71
CA VAL A 576 6.24 -43.49 87.80
C VAL A 576 4.94 -42.82 88.24
N CYS A 577 4.05 -43.57 88.89
CA CYS A 577 2.72 -43.12 89.34
C CYS A 577 2.58 -43.13 90.87
N ASP A 578 3.67 -43.42 91.58
CA ASP A 578 3.79 -43.27 93.03
C ASP A 578 4.31 -41.86 93.35
N PRO A 579 3.65 -41.09 94.23
CA PRO A 579 4.17 -39.81 94.68
C PRO A 579 5.30 -39.88 95.74
N ASP A 580 5.54 -41.06 96.35
CA ASP A 580 6.48 -41.28 97.45
C ASP A 580 7.13 -42.68 97.30
N ASP A 581 8.26 -42.73 96.57
CA ASP A 581 8.90 -43.95 96.07
C ASP A 581 9.49 -44.85 97.18
N ASP A 582 9.87 -44.29 98.33
CA ASP A 582 10.47 -45.03 99.45
C ASP A 582 9.57 -45.14 100.70
N ASN A 583 8.43 -44.45 100.67
CA ASN A 583 7.33 -44.48 101.62
C ASN A 583 7.72 -43.96 103.03
N ASP A 584 8.62 -42.97 103.07
CA ASP A 584 9.04 -42.28 104.29
C ASP A 584 8.07 -41.13 104.71
N GLY A 585 7.15 -40.76 103.81
CA GLY A 585 6.14 -39.73 104.03
C GLY A 585 6.51 -38.33 103.54
N VAL A 586 7.60 -38.16 102.81
CA VAL A 586 7.95 -36.98 102.01
C VAL A 586 7.70 -37.33 100.54
N ASP A 587 6.90 -36.52 99.83
CA ASP A 587 6.68 -36.76 98.40
C ASP A 587 8.02 -36.58 97.65
N ASP A 588 8.31 -37.38 96.62
CA ASP A 588 9.58 -37.38 95.88
C ASP A 588 10.01 -35.98 95.42
N VAL A 589 9.03 -35.14 95.06
CA VAL A 589 9.28 -33.76 94.61
C VAL A 589 9.90 -32.84 95.68
N ASP A 590 9.74 -33.19 96.94
CA ASP A 590 10.24 -32.49 98.11
C ASP A 590 11.33 -33.32 98.85
N ASP A 591 11.73 -34.47 98.32
CA ASP A 591 12.69 -35.42 98.89
C ASP A 591 14.04 -35.43 98.13
N ASN A 592 15.14 -35.14 98.81
CA ASN A 592 16.50 -35.22 98.25
C ASN A 592 17.02 -36.66 98.12
N CYS A 593 16.32 -37.59 98.75
CA CYS A 593 16.55 -39.02 98.84
C CYS A 593 15.35 -39.83 98.29
N GLU A 594 14.72 -39.39 97.18
CA GLU A 594 13.55 -40.01 96.50
C GLU A 594 13.47 -41.56 96.56
N GLN A 595 14.61 -42.27 96.45
CA GLN A 595 14.69 -43.72 96.61
C GLN A 595 15.64 -44.10 97.78
N GLY A 596 15.29 -43.65 98.98
CA GLY A 596 16.08 -43.72 100.20
C GLY A 596 15.88 -45.00 100.99
N ALA A 597 16.13 -44.95 102.29
CA ALA A 597 16.06 -46.11 103.15
C ALA A 597 14.59 -46.44 103.37
N GLN A 598 14.21 -47.69 103.17
CA GLN A 598 12.85 -48.07 103.45
C GLN A 598 12.63 -48.31 104.96
N GLN A 599 11.37 -48.19 105.41
CA GLN A 599 10.90 -48.52 106.76
C GLN A 599 11.26 -47.52 107.87
N TRP A 600 11.32 -46.24 107.54
CA TRP A 600 11.26 -45.15 108.52
C TRP A 600 10.15 -44.18 108.11
N LEU A 601 9.98 -43.11 108.89
CA LEU A 601 9.12 -41.99 108.51
C LEU A 601 9.90 -40.73 108.82
N SER A 602 9.88 -39.77 107.90
CA SER A 602 10.48 -38.46 108.12
C SER A 602 9.85 -37.76 109.32
N SER A 603 10.71 -37.23 110.18
CA SER A 603 10.32 -36.39 111.30
C SER A 603 11.51 -35.57 111.77
N ALA A 604 11.24 -34.42 112.40
CA ALA A 604 12.26 -33.53 112.99
C ALA A 604 13.17 -34.17 114.08
N ALA A 605 13.09 -35.48 114.34
CA ALA A 605 13.98 -36.22 115.24
C ALA A 605 14.97 -37.14 114.52
N ASN A 606 14.80 -37.36 113.22
CA ASN A 606 15.58 -38.30 112.39
C ASN A 606 15.75 -37.84 110.93
N ASP A 607 15.23 -36.66 110.61
CA ASP A 607 15.40 -35.87 109.39
C ASP A 607 15.29 -34.41 109.88
N TYR A 608 16.45 -33.81 110.18
CA TYR A 608 16.51 -32.56 110.95
C TYR A 608 16.08 -31.35 110.13
N ASP A 609 16.43 -31.29 108.86
CA ASP A 609 16.10 -30.20 107.94
C ASP A 609 14.85 -30.47 107.08
N SER A 610 14.30 -31.69 107.18
CA SER A 610 13.07 -32.13 106.51
C SER A 610 13.21 -32.25 105.00
N ASP A 611 14.36 -32.75 104.54
CA ASP A 611 14.66 -32.97 103.12
C ASP A 611 14.40 -34.40 102.65
N GLY A 612 13.83 -35.28 103.49
CA GLY A 612 13.55 -36.67 103.17
C GLY A 612 14.77 -37.60 103.25
N CYS A 613 15.94 -37.10 103.64
CA CYS A 613 17.10 -37.93 103.92
C CYS A 613 17.21 -38.27 105.42
N HIS A 614 17.34 -39.56 105.75
CA HIS A 614 17.49 -39.95 107.16
C HIS A 614 18.87 -39.57 107.70
N ASP A 615 18.92 -38.67 108.70
CA ASP A 615 20.13 -38.12 109.37
C ASP A 615 21.23 -39.17 109.58
N SER A 616 20.86 -40.36 110.06
CA SER A 616 21.84 -41.35 110.53
C SER A 616 22.37 -42.31 109.46
N THR A 617 21.74 -42.34 108.28
CA THR A 617 22.05 -43.35 107.25
C THR A 617 22.29 -42.79 105.86
N GLU A 618 21.68 -41.67 105.52
CA GLU A 618 21.62 -41.19 104.13
C GLU A 618 22.00 -39.72 104.01
N ASP A 619 21.67 -38.92 105.01
CA ASP A 619 22.15 -37.56 105.12
C ASP A 619 23.58 -37.50 105.70
N ASN A 620 24.38 -36.55 105.23
CA ASN A 620 25.71 -36.27 105.78
C ASN A 620 25.89 -34.78 106.11
N ASP A 621 24.81 -34.00 106.14
CA ASP A 621 24.75 -32.56 106.37
C ASP A 621 23.38 -32.23 107.01
N ASP A 622 23.15 -32.74 108.23
CA ASP A 622 21.81 -32.79 108.86
C ASP A 622 21.09 -31.42 108.95
N ASP A 623 21.81 -30.29 108.99
CA ASP A 623 21.22 -28.94 109.01
C ASP A 623 21.31 -28.16 107.67
N ASN A 624 21.88 -28.82 106.66
CA ASN A 624 22.06 -28.40 105.28
C ASN A 624 22.72 -27.02 105.13
N ASP A 625 23.69 -26.73 106.01
CA ASP A 625 24.51 -25.53 105.95
C ASP A 625 25.69 -25.65 104.97
N GLY A 626 25.94 -26.84 104.41
CA GLY A 626 27.00 -27.11 103.45
C GLY A 626 28.31 -27.61 104.06
N ILE A 627 28.37 -27.86 105.38
CA ILE A 627 29.49 -28.47 106.08
C ILE A 627 29.11 -29.88 106.50
N ASN A 628 29.77 -30.87 105.90
CA ASN A 628 29.52 -32.25 106.27
C ASN A 628 29.64 -32.46 107.78
N ASP A 629 28.66 -33.16 108.29
CA ASP A 629 28.42 -33.59 109.65
C ASP A 629 29.67 -34.20 110.36
N SER A 630 30.63 -34.76 109.61
CA SER A 630 31.90 -35.29 110.14
C SER A 630 32.95 -34.24 110.55
N VAL A 631 32.85 -33.01 110.04
CA VAL A 631 33.74 -31.88 110.28
C VAL A 631 33.01 -30.66 110.83
N ASP A 632 31.70 -30.78 110.99
CA ASP A 632 30.82 -29.82 111.63
C ASP A 632 30.76 -30.07 113.15
N ASP A 633 31.11 -29.04 113.93
CA ASP A 633 31.03 -29.02 115.38
C ASP A 633 29.58 -28.77 115.87
N CYS A 634 28.72 -28.24 115.01
CA CYS A 634 27.32 -27.91 115.23
C CYS A 634 26.27 -28.82 114.59
N LYS A 635 26.58 -29.73 113.68
CA LYS A 635 25.81 -30.88 113.12
C LYS A 635 24.29 -30.68 112.88
N THR A 636 23.54 -30.43 113.95
CA THR A 636 22.12 -30.07 113.95
C THR A 636 21.98 -28.61 114.43
N GLY A 637 22.51 -27.67 113.65
CA GLY A 637 22.53 -26.24 113.93
C GLY A 637 21.31 -25.47 113.42
N GLU A 638 21.43 -24.17 113.20
CA GLU A 638 20.32 -23.33 112.75
C GLU A 638 19.99 -23.73 111.31
N LEU A 639 18.73 -24.02 111.00
CA LEU A 639 18.34 -24.28 109.60
C LEU A 639 18.32 -23.00 108.76
N SER A 640 18.39 -23.15 107.43
CA SER A 640 18.23 -22.07 106.44
C SER A 640 19.35 -21.03 106.43
N TRP A 641 20.60 -21.46 106.56
CA TRP A 641 21.78 -20.67 106.20
C TRP A 641 22.80 -21.58 105.50
N ILE A 642 23.95 -21.02 105.14
CA ILE A 642 25.02 -21.76 104.46
C ILE A 642 26.34 -21.29 105.08
N SER A 643 27.23 -22.19 105.44
CA SER A 643 28.57 -21.88 105.92
C SER A 643 29.37 -21.15 104.84
N THR A 644 29.90 -20.00 105.21
CA THR A 644 30.79 -19.20 104.38
C THR A 644 31.79 -18.50 105.26
N SER A 645 32.95 -18.11 104.72
CA SER A 645 33.95 -17.30 105.44
C SER A 645 33.47 -15.94 106.02
N LEU A 646 32.21 -15.58 105.84
CA LEU A 646 31.56 -14.39 106.41
C LEU A 646 30.52 -14.69 107.49
N THR A 647 30.01 -15.93 107.53
CA THR A 647 28.92 -16.39 108.40
C THR A 647 29.36 -17.52 109.33
N ASP A 648 30.50 -18.14 109.04
CA ASP A 648 31.22 -19.15 109.79
C ASP A 648 32.72 -18.92 109.48
N ARG A 649 33.39 -18.20 110.37
CA ARG A 649 34.71 -17.64 110.07
C ARG A 649 35.83 -18.65 110.22
N ASP A 650 35.79 -19.44 111.28
CA ASP A 650 36.75 -20.50 111.58
C ASP A 650 36.44 -21.80 110.82
N GLN A 651 35.27 -21.88 110.16
CA GLN A 651 34.82 -23.00 109.34
C GLN A 651 34.58 -24.26 110.18
N ASP A 652 33.99 -24.09 111.35
CA ASP A 652 33.63 -25.19 112.24
C ASP A 652 32.19 -25.69 112.02
N GLY A 653 31.40 -25.07 111.13
CA GLY A 653 30.00 -25.41 110.89
C GLY A 653 29.02 -24.78 111.89
N CYS A 654 29.51 -23.95 112.81
CA CYS A 654 28.68 -23.17 113.69
C CYS A 654 28.49 -21.74 113.14
N LYS A 655 27.28 -21.22 113.23
CA LYS A 655 26.97 -19.88 112.70
C LYS A 655 27.47 -18.77 113.61
N ASP A 656 28.33 -17.89 113.09
CA ASP A 656 28.79 -16.67 113.78
C ASP A 656 27.61 -15.82 114.29
N TYR A 657 27.79 -15.14 115.44
CA TYR A 657 26.80 -14.25 116.05
C TYR A 657 25.43 -14.90 116.36
N SER A 658 25.39 -16.23 116.47
CA SER A 658 24.20 -17.00 116.86
C SER A 658 24.31 -17.44 118.34
N ASN A 659 23.54 -18.45 118.75
CA ASN A 659 23.76 -19.12 120.04
C ASN A 659 24.44 -20.49 119.88
N GLU A 660 24.81 -20.86 118.65
CA GLU A 660 25.50 -22.10 118.33
C GLU A 660 26.99 -21.96 118.50
N ASP A 661 27.56 -20.92 117.90
CA ASP A 661 28.94 -20.52 118.16
C ASP A 661 29.01 -19.58 119.38
N LEU A 662 30.01 -19.81 120.24
CA LEU A 662 30.31 -19.00 121.41
C LEU A 662 31.70 -18.37 121.37
N ASP A 663 32.49 -18.62 120.33
CA ASP A 663 33.88 -18.19 120.11
C ASP A 663 34.18 -18.03 118.59
N ASP A 664 33.50 -17.08 117.92
CA ASP A 664 33.45 -16.84 116.45
C ASP A 664 34.84 -16.73 115.72
N ASP A 665 35.97 -16.68 116.43
CA ASP A 665 37.31 -16.63 115.83
C ASP A 665 38.31 -17.68 116.35
N GLU A 666 37.82 -18.64 117.12
CA GLU A 666 38.55 -19.76 117.73
C GLU A 666 39.81 -19.33 118.52
N ASP A 667 39.84 -18.10 119.06
CA ASP A 667 41.01 -17.61 119.82
C ASP A 667 41.04 -18.10 121.27
N GLY A 668 39.95 -18.74 121.72
CA GLY A 668 39.77 -19.34 123.03
C GLY A 668 39.16 -18.40 124.06
N ILE A 669 38.58 -17.27 123.65
CA ILE A 669 37.92 -16.28 124.50
C ILE A 669 36.47 -16.07 124.01
N PRO A 670 35.47 -16.52 124.78
CA PRO A 670 34.08 -16.44 124.32
C PRO A 670 33.64 -15.02 123.97
N ASP A 671 32.81 -14.87 122.93
CA ASP A 671 32.46 -13.57 122.31
C ASP A 671 31.95 -12.54 123.30
N THR A 672 31.18 -13.00 124.29
CA THR A 672 30.62 -12.15 125.35
C THR A 672 31.66 -11.44 126.21
N SER A 673 32.88 -11.97 126.23
CA SER A 673 34.01 -11.50 127.03
C SER A 673 35.18 -11.01 126.18
N ASP A 674 35.11 -11.19 124.86
CA ASP A 674 36.19 -10.79 123.99
C ASP A 674 36.12 -9.31 123.55
N ALA A 675 37.30 -8.70 123.45
CA ALA A 675 37.47 -7.31 123.09
C ALA A 675 37.49 -7.09 121.56
N CYS A 676 37.71 -8.15 120.78
CA CYS A 676 37.66 -8.16 119.32
C CYS A 676 37.02 -9.49 118.87
N PRO A 677 35.74 -9.75 119.21
CA PRO A 677 35.06 -11.05 119.04
C PRO A 677 34.77 -11.31 117.56
N ARG A 678 35.82 -11.35 116.74
CA ARG A 678 35.74 -11.09 115.30
C ARG A 678 36.82 -11.73 114.46
#